data_AF-A0A1C3K0D7-F1
#
_entry.id   AF-A0A1C3K0D7-F1
#
_cell.length_a   1.000
_cell.length_b   1.000
_cell.length_c   1.000
_cell.angle_alpha   90.00
_cell.angle_beta   90.00
_cell.angle_gamma   90.00
#
_symmetry.space_group_name_H-M   'P 1'
#
loop_
_entity.id
_entity.type
_entity.pdbx_description
1 polymer ?
#
loop_
_entity_poly.entity_id
_entity_poly.type
_entity_poly.pdbx_seq_one_letter_code
_entity_poly.pdbx_strand_id
1 'polypeptide(L)'
;MPDTEIAGLFALDGPLAATSASYRVRASQVELAEAISDTISRRATLVAEAGTGTGKTWAYLVPAFLRGGKVLVSTGTRTLQDQLFLRDLPRLRDALAIPVTAALLKGRANYVCHYHLERLEGEEGGLRSRAEIGQYRRIQVFASQSRTGDRADLSEVPEEAEIWQRVTSTRENCLGQECPRVRDCFVLKARRQAQEADVVVVNHALFLADLMLREEGVTDLLPQADTVIFDEAHQLPDTATRFLGTSVSTHQLLDLSRDAQAAGLAHARERCNWGEVAGKLETAARALRLACAPLEKVPGRKATFESLANLDLPDFDAAVDGLKTALFHLEEALAGVAESHPDLMAASRVAAQLALRVQRWARKAGEPPVQAPRASQVLAPAPLATAVVAGPPPAWEDLVAEVVSGKVTPAAALDVQDDAPARPSAAERLAEAAAQVPLALPADTQAVRWVEMGMHHVRLHAAPLSVAEAFSRLRPAGQAWIMTSATLSVHGDFSHFTSQLGLRDAQIARWESPFDYVSQGLLFVPRDLPLPQSPQFTERFVQTLLPLLEASPGGALVLCTTLRAVERVAELLGKAFEERGWNWPLLRQGQAPRRELLERFRTLLHPVLVGSASFWEGIDIPGDALTLVAIDKLPFAPPDDPVIEARLRACKARGGNPFAEYQLPEAAIALKQGAGRLIRTERDWGVLLVGDTRLVDKPYGKRLWRGLPPFSRTRDMEEALAFYQRQGKADGTEETS
;
A
#
# COMPACT_ATOMS: atom_id res chain seq x y z
N MET A 1 4.32 38.94 7.78
CA MET A 1 4.40 38.06 6.60
C MET A 1 3.05 37.65 5.96
N PRO A 2 1.83 37.98 6.45
CA PRO A 2 0.60 37.59 5.74
C PRO A 2 0.42 38.26 4.35
N ASP A 3 1.05 39.41 4.15
CA ASP A 3 0.91 40.26 2.95
C ASP A 3 2.07 40.11 1.96
N THR A 4 2.94 39.12 2.13
CA THR A 4 4.02 38.88 1.15
C THR A 4 3.43 38.21 -0.08
N GLU A 5 3.50 38.89 -1.23
CA GLU A 5 3.10 38.31 -2.51
C GLU A 5 3.93 37.05 -2.80
N ILE A 6 3.25 35.93 -3.06
CA ILE A 6 3.88 34.63 -3.33
C ILE A 6 4.88 34.73 -4.49
N ALA A 7 4.53 35.48 -5.53
CA ALA A 7 5.41 35.74 -6.66
C ALA A 7 6.77 36.33 -6.25
N GLY A 8 6.79 37.26 -5.29
CA GLY A 8 8.02 37.87 -4.78
C GLY A 8 8.93 36.87 -4.03
N LEU A 9 8.37 35.83 -3.43
CA LEU A 9 9.17 34.79 -2.77
C LEU A 9 9.90 33.89 -3.77
N PHE A 10 9.27 33.64 -4.92
CA PHE A 10 9.82 32.83 -6.00
C PHE A 10 10.63 33.64 -7.01
N ALA A 11 10.70 34.97 -6.89
CA ALA A 11 11.47 35.83 -7.79
C ALA A 11 12.98 35.53 -7.77
N LEU A 12 13.72 35.99 -8.78
CA LEU A 12 15.17 35.77 -8.90
C LEU A 12 15.96 36.43 -7.76
N ASP A 13 15.44 37.51 -7.20
CA ASP A 13 15.94 38.24 -6.03
C ASP A 13 15.22 37.84 -4.73
N GLY A 14 14.32 36.87 -4.80
CA GLY A 14 13.55 36.36 -3.66
C GLY A 14 14.37 35.45 -2.73
N PRO A 15 13.88 35.21 -1.50
CA PRO A 15 14.56 34.38 -0.50
C PRO A 15 14.81 32.94 -0.98
N LEU A 16 13.96 32.41 -1.87
CA LEU A 16 14.12 31.05 -2.39
C LEU A 16 15.28 30.94 -3.38
N ALA A 17 15.62 32.02 -4.10
CA ALA A 17 16.75 32.03 -5.02
C ALA A 17 18.10 31.90 -4.29
N ALA A 18 18.20 32.42 -3.06
CA ALA A 18 19.42 32.35 -2.25
C ALA A 18 19.77 30.91 -1.78
N THR A 19 18.84 29.96 -1.89
CA THR A 19 19.04 28.58 -1.40
C THR A 19 19.91 27.71 -2.30
N SER A 20 20.03 28.05 -3.58
CA SER A 20 20.78 27.25 -4.55
C SER A 20 21.26 28.13 -5.70
N ALA A 21 22.53 28.01 -6.05
CA ALA A 21 23.11 28.68 -7.22
C ALA A 21 22.45 28.25 -8.56
N SER A 22 21.76 27.11 -8.57
CA SER A 22 21.02 26.58 -9.72
C SER A 22 19.53 26.92 -9.73
N TYR A 23 19.06 27.81 -8.85
CA TYR A 23 17.66 28.21 -8.81
C TYR A 23 17.24 28.93 -10.10
N ARG A 24 16.06 28.59 -10.61
CA ARG A 24 15.44 29.23 -11.77
C ARG A 24 13.98 29.48 -11.51
N VAL A 25 13.51 30.66 -11.88
CA VAL A 25 12.11 31.04 -11.76
C VAL A 25 11.30 30.31 -12.83
N ARG A 26 10.17 29.74 -12.42
CA ARG A 26 9.25 29.02 -13.29
C ARG A 26 7.86 29.61 -13.12
N ALA A 27 7.29 30.15 -14.19
CA ALA A 27 5.94 30.74 -14.16
C ALA A 27 4.90 29.73 -13.65
N SER A 28 4.96 28.48 -14.15
CA SER A 28 4.08 27.39 -13.71
C SER A 28 4.21 27.05 -12.22
N GLN A 29 5.37 27.29 -11.60
CA GLN A 29 5.54 27.09 -10.15
C GLN A 29 4.80 28.17 -9.35
N VAL A 30 4.90 29.43 -9.79
CA VAL A 30 4.26 30.58 -9.16
C VAL A 30 2.74 30.47 -9.29
N GLU A 31 2.24 30.23 -10.50
CA GLU A 31 0.81 30.06 -10.75
C GLU A 31 0.20 28.90 -9.94
N LEU A 32 0.93 27.77 -9.81
CA LEU A 32 0.52 26.66 -8.95
C LEU A 32 0.46 27.06 -7.48
N ALA A 33 1.47 27.79 -6.99
CA ALA A 33 1.52 28.23 -5.60
C ALA A 33 0.41 29.23 -5.26
N GLU A 34 0.07 30.13 -6.19
CA GLU A 34 -1.04 31.07 -6.08
C GLU A 34 -2.39 30.33 -6.05
N ALA A 35 -2.62 29.40 -6.98
CA ALA A 35 -3.83 28.59 -7.01
C ALA A 35 -4.02 27.76 -5.71
N ILE A 36 -2.93 27.24 -5.15
CA ILE A 36 -2.95 26.55 -3.86
C ILE A 36 -3.27 27.52 -2.72
N SER A 37 -2.66 28.69 -2.69
CA SER A 37 -2.93 29.72 -1.68
C SER A 37 -4.40 30.15 -1.66
N ASP A 38 -4.99 30.34 -2.84
CA ASP A 38 -6.40 30.67 -3.00
C ASP A 38 -7.30 29.53 -2.52
N THR A 39 -6.94 28.29 -2.84
CA THR A 39 -7.67 27.10 -2.40
C THR A 39 -7.65 26.96 -0.88
N ILE A 40 -6.49 27.17 -0.24
CA ILE A 40 -6.33 27.18 1.21
C ILE A 40 -7.23 28.25 1.84
N SER A 41 -7.21 29.46 1.28
CA SER A 41 -7.99 30.59 1.78
C SER A 41 -9.51 30.34 1.68
N ARG A 42 -9.96 29.69 0.61
CA ARG A 42 -11.37 29.33 0.38
C ARG A 42 -11.79 28.04 1.08
N ARG A 43 -10.88 27.31 1.71
CA ARG A 43 -11.12 25.97 2.29
C ARG A 43 -11.78 25.02 1.29
N ALA A 44 -11.28 25.06 0.05
CA ALA A 44 -11.81 24.31 -1.09
C ALA A 44 -10.97 23.07 -1.40
N THR A 45 -11.40 22.30 -2.40
CA THR A 45 -10.63 21.16 -2.93
C THR A 45 -10.05 21.51 -4.31
N LEU A 46 -8.75 21.27 -4.50
CA LEU A 46 -8.02 21.46 -5.76
C LEU A 46 -7.37 20.15 -6.21
N VAL A 47 -7.58 19.79 -7.47
CA VAL A 47 -6.87 18.74 -8.19
C VAL A 47 -5.97 19.39 -9.23
N ALA A 48 -4.67 19.37 -8.95
CA ALA A 48 -3.63 20.07 -9.69
C ALA A 48 -2.69 19.10 -10.41
N GLU A 49 -2.78 19.00 -11.73
CA GLU A 49 -1.72 18.34 -12.51
C GLU A 49 -0.60 19.34 -12.81
N ALA A 50 0.59 19.10 -12.29
CA ALA A 50 1.74 19.95 -12.53
C ALA A 50 2.93 19.12 -13.00
N GLY A 51 3.35 19.35 -14.25
CA GLY A 51 4.39 18.57 -14.94
C GLY A 51 5.67 18.36 -14.11
N THR A 52 6.43 17.32 -14.43
CA THR A 52 7.78 17.10 -13.86
C THR A 52 8.60 18.38 -14.00
N GLY A 53 9.40 18.73 -12.99
CA GLY A 53 10.23 19.93 -13.02
C GLY A 53 9.56 21.23 -12.59
N THR A 54 8.23 21.29 -12.51
CA THR A 54 7.48 22.48 -12.07
C THR A 54 7.83 22.93 -10.63
N GLY A 55 8.45 22.07 -9.82
CA GLY A 55 8.76 22.40 -8.42
C GLY A 55 7.53 22.31 -7.49
N LYS A 56 6.66 21.32 -7.75
CA LYS A 56 5.42 21.02 -6.99
C LYS A 56 5.61 21.13 -5.49
N THR A 57 6.66 20.49 -4.96
CA THR A 57 6.96 20.44 -3.52
C THR A 57 7.01 21.82 -2.90
N TRP A 58 7.76 22.75 -3.49
CA TRP A 58 7.86 24.10 -2.95
C TRP A 58 6.60 24.90 -3.24
N ALA A 59 5.96 24.67 -4.40
CA ALA A 59 4.71 25.34 -4.76
C ALA A 59 3.57 25.06 -3.77
N TYR A 60 3.50 23.87 -3.17
CA TYR A 60 2.50 23.58 -2.13
C TYR A 60 2.96 23.93 -0.70
N LEU A 61 4.26 23.83 -0.38
CA LEU A 61 4.75 24.11 0.96
C LEU A 61 4.79 25.60 1.30
N VAL A 62 5.20 26.45 0.33
CA VAL A 62 5.27 27.90 0.53
C VAL A 62 3.92 28.48 0.98
N PRO A 63 2.81 28.32 0.24
CA PRO A 63 1.52 28.84 0.67
C PRO A 63 1.03 28.19 1.96
N ALA A 64 1.33 26.90 2.19
CA ALA A 64 0.96 26.21 3.42
C ALA A 64 1.66 26.80 4.66
N PHE A 65 2.93 27.22 4.54
CA PHE A 65 3.65 27.87 5.63
C PHE A 65 3.17 29.30 5.89
N LEU A 66 2.85 30.04 4.83
CA LEU A 66 2.47 31.46 4.93
C LEU A 66 1.08 31.66 5.52
N ARG A 67 0.12 30.79 5.17
CA ARG A 67 -1.26 30.89 5.66
C ARG A 67 -1.40 30.45 7.12
N GLY A 68 -0.41 29.68 7.62
CA GLY A 68 -0.43 29.13 8.98
C GLY A 68 -1.53 28.10 9.17
N GLY A 69 -1.78 27.72 10.42
CA GLY A 69 -2.64 26.59 10.75
C GLY A 69 -1.93 25.26 10.55
N LYS A 70 -2.65 24.18 10.81
CA LYS A 70 -2.05 22.86 10.85
C LYS A 70 -2.14 22.17 9.50
N VAL A 71 -0.99 21.71 8.99
CA VAL A 71 -0.86 21.18 7.64
C VAL A 71 -0.48 19.70 7.69
N LEU A 72 -1.19 18.89 6.93
CA LEU A 72 -0.88 17.47 6.78
C LEU A 72 -0.45 17.21 5.34
N VAL A 73 0.80 16.79 5.14
CA VAL A 73 1.31 16.41 3.83
C VAL A 73 1.37 14.89 3.75
N SER A 74 0.57 14.32 2.86
CA SER A 74 0.48 12.90 2.59
C SER A 74 1.22 12.58 1.29
N THR A 75 2.25 11.75 1.34
CA THR A 75 3.03 11.35 0.15
C THR A 75 2.69 9.95 -0.33
N GLY A 76 2.89 9.69 -1.62
CA GLY A 76 2.68 8.36 -2.20
C GLY A 76 3.63 7.27 -1.68
N THR A 77 4.91 7.61 -1.44
CA THR A 77 5.92 6.62 -1.02
C THR A 77 6.72 7.07 0.20
N ARG A 78 7.24 6.09 0.97
CA ARG A 78 8.09 6.35 2.15
C ARG A 78 9.36 7.09 1.78
N THR A 79 9.96 6.79 0.62
CA THR A 79 11.17 7.48 0.14
C THR A 79 10.89 8.96 -0.15
N LEU A 80 9.74 9.28 -0.75
CA LEU A 80 9.31 10.67 -0.93
C LEU A 80 9.02 11.35 0.42
N GLN A 81 8.47 10.60 1.37
CA GLN A 81 8.24 11.06 2.74
C GLN A 81 9.55 11.50 3.41
N ASP A 82 10.58 10.65 3.34
CA ASP A 82 11.90 10.93 3.92
C ASP A 82 12.59 12.10 3.20
N GLN A 83 12.51 12.16 1.87
CA GLN A 83 13.06 13.26 1.08
C GLN A 83 12.42 14.61 1.47
N LEU A 84 11.09 14.65 1.52
CA LEU A 84 10.34 15.84 1.88
C LEU A 84 10.73 16.34 3.29
N PHE A 85 10.84 15.41 4.26
CA PHE A 85 11.11 15.75 5.65
C PHE A 85 12.57 16.11 5.93
N LEU A 86 13.53 15.37 5.38
CA LEU A 86 14.95 15.55 5.68
C LEU A 86 15.61 16.64 4.81
N ARG A 87 15.07 16.92 3.62
CA ARG A 87 15.69 17.81 2.65
C ARG A 87 14.83 19.04 2.34
N ASP A 88 13.60 18.85 1.87
CA ASP A 88 12.82 19.95 1.31
C ASP A 88 12.25 20.89 2.38
N LEU A 89 11.65 20.34 3.45
CA LEU A 89 11.08 21.11 4.56
C LEU A 89 12.14 21.98 5.28
N PRO A 90 13.31 21.45 5.71
CA PRO A 90 14.34 22.26 6.37
C PRO A 90 14.88 23.36 5.45
N ARG A 91 15.17 23.03 4.18
CA ARG A 91 15.66 24.02 3.20
C ARG A 91 14.69 25.18 3.03
N LEU A 92 13.41 24.89 2.89
CA LEU A 92 12.41 25.92 2.69
C LEU A 92 12.18 26.77 3.94
N ARG A 93 12.15 26.12 5.11
CA ARG A 93 12.03 26.80 6.40
C ARG A 93 13.18 27.78 6.63
N ASP A 94 14.42 27.33 6.38
CA ASP A 94 15.62 28.13 6.58
C ASP A 94 15.68 29.29 5.55
N ALA A 95 15.24 29.05 4.31
CA ALA A 95 15.15 30.07 3.26
C ALA A 95 14.17 31.20 3.59
N LEU A 96 12.98 30.83 4.09
CA LEU A 96 11.92 31.78 4.39
C LEU A 96 12.06 32.39 5.80
N ALA A 97 12.97 31.86 6.63
CA ALA A 97 13.16 32.22 8.03
C ALA A 97 11.87 32.16 8.86
N ILE A 98 11.02 31.14 8.63
CA ILE A 98 9.73 30.97 9.32
C ILE A 98 9.89 29.92 10.44
N PRO A 99 9.37 30.17 11.66
CA PRO A 99 9.48 29.23 12.79
C PRO A 99 8.42 28.10 12.70
N VAL A 100 8.40 27.36 11.59
CA VAL A 100 7.48 26.22 11.41
C VAL A 100 8.09 24.96 12.03
N THR A 101 7.32 24.28 12.89
CA THR A 101 7.68 22.97 13.42
C THR A 101 7.15 21.87 12.51
N ALA A 102 7.98 20.86 12.24
CA ALA A 102 7.61 19.74 11.38
C ALA A 102 7.86 18.39 12.08
N ALA A 103 6.97 17.43 11.85
CA ALA A 103 7.12 16.05 12.33
C ALA A 103 6.88 15.02 11.23
N LEU A 104 7.59 13.90 11.33
CA LEU A 104 7.45 12.75 10.44
C LEU A 104 6.73 11.62 11.20
N LEU A 105 5.65 11.09 10.64
CA LEU A 105 4.94 9.97 11.23
C LEU A 105 4.76 8.82 10.23
N LYS A 106 5.23 7.63 10.64
CA LYS A 106 5.15 6.40 9.85
C LYS A 106 4.22 5.38 10.54
N GLY A 107 3.91 4.29 9.84
CA GLY A 107 3.19 3.16 10.43
C GLY A 107 4.04 2.41 11.48
N ARG A 108 3.39 1.74 12.45
CA ARG A 108 4.04 1.03 13.58
C ARG A 108 5.15 0.05 13.15
N ALA A 109 4.95 -0.65 12.03
CA ALA A 109 5.93 -1.59 11.48
C ALA A 109 7.26 -0.95 11.04
N ASN A 110 7.40 0.38 11.11
CA ASN A 110 8.65 1.08 10.84
C ASN A 110 9.40 1.46 12.12
N TYR A 111 8.85 1.17 13.30
CA TYR A 111 9.46 1.49 14.58
C TYR A 111 9.76 0.22 15.37
N VAL A 112 10.97 0.11 15.89
CA VAL A 112 11.32 -0.97 16.82
C VAL A 112 10.42 -0.91 18.05
N CYS A 113 9.91 -2.07 18.49
CA CYS A 113 9.15 -2.20 19.72
C CYS A 113 10.04 -2.80 20.81
N HIS A 114 10.36 -2.02 21.85
CA HIS A 114 11.18 -2.49 22.97
C HIS A 114 10.61 -3.76 23.62
N TYR A 115 9.29 -3.85 23.79
CA TYR A 115 8.63 -5.01 24.38
C TYR A 115 8.87 -6.30 23.57
N HIS A 116 8.64 -6.25 22.24
CA HIS A 116 8.85 -7.42 21.39
C HIS A 116 10.33 -7.77 21.23
N LEU A 117 11.21 -6.77 21.22
CA LEU A 117 12.66 -6.97 21.18
C LEU A 117 13.18 -7.73 22.41
N GLU A 118 12.69 -7.37 23.61
CA GLU A 118 13.02 -8.02 24.88
C GLU A 118 12.38 -9.42 24.98
N ARG A 119 11.13 -9.58 24.53
CA ARG A 119 10.46 -10.88 24.50
C ARG A 119 11.20 -11.90 23.63
N LEU A 120 11.72 -11.48 22.48
CA LEU A 120 12.47 -12.34 21.57
C LEU A 120 13.77 -12.88 22.21
N GLU A 121 14.32 -12.18 23.20
CA GLU A 121 15.49 -12.64 23.98
C GLU A 121 15.13 -13.78 24.94
N GLY A 122 13.94 -13.73 25.53
CA GLY A 122 13.45 -14.70 26.51
C GLY A 122 12.86 -15.99 25.92
N GLU A 123 12.62 -16.05 24.61
CA GLU A 123 12.11 -17.24 23.92
C GLU A 123 13.25 -18.26 23.68
N GLU A 124 13.20 -19.44 24.33
CA GLU A 124 14.10 -20.55 24.02
C GLU A 124 13.96 -20.96 22.55
N GLY A 125 15.06 -20.91 21.79
CA GLY A 125 15.05 -21.17 20.35
C GLY A 125 14.45 -20.03 19.50
N GLY A 126 14.28 -18.84 20.08
CA GLY A 126 13.70 -17.67 19.41
C GLY A 126 14.47 -17.24 18.16
N LEU A 127 15.80 -17.31 18.14
CA LEU A 127 16.63 -16.94 16.99
C LEU A 127 16.98 -18.19 16.16
N ARG A 128 16.57 -18.21 14.89
CA ARG A 128 16.58 -19.42 14.05
C ARG A 128 17.87 -19.61 13.26
N SER A 129 18.68 -18.56 13.09
CA SER A 129 19.91 -18.61 12.29
C SER A 129 21.01 -17.67 12.79
N ARG A 130 22.26 -17.95 12.39
CA ARG A 130 23.42 -17.09 12.71
C ARG A 130 23.27 -15.68 12.11
N ALA A 131 22.65 -15.57 10.94
CA ALA A 131 22.34 -14.27 10.32
C ALA A 131 21.33 -13.48 11.15
N GLU A 132 20.29 -14.14 11.64
CA GLU A 132 19.26 -13.54 12.49
C GLU A 132 19.85 -13.06 13.83
N ILE A 133 20.77 -13.82 14.43
CA ILE A 133 21.49 -13.40 15.66
C ILE A 133 22.29 -12.11 15.41
N GLY A 134 22.99 -12.02 14.28
CA GLY A 134 23.73 -10.81 13.91
C GLY A 134 22.82 -9.59 13.71
N GLN A 135 21.68 -9.79 13.04
CA GLN A 135 20.68 -8.75 12.84
C GLN A 135 20.03 -8.32 14.17
N TYR A 136 19.70 -9.26 15.06
CA TYR A 136 19.14 -8.99 16.38
C TYR A 136 20.04 -8.05 17.19
N ARG A 137 21.34 -8.37 17.28
CA ARG A 137 22.30 -7.55 18.02
C ARG A 137 22.40 -6.13 17.48
N ARG A 138 22.37 -5.96 16.15
CA ARG A 138 22.36 -4.63 15.52
C ARG A 138 21.10 -3.85 15.89
N ILE A 139 19.93 -4.49 15.86
CA ILE A 139 18.66 -3.87 16.25
C ILE A 139 18.68 -3.48 17.74
N GLN A 140 19.26 -4.31 18.60
CA GLN A 140 19.38 -4.04 20.03
C GLN A 140 20.26 -2.82 20.31
N VAL A 141 21.44 -2.75 19.69
CA VAL A 141 22.33 -1.58 19.78
C VAL A 141 21.61 -0.34 19.25
N PHE A 142 20.99 -0.43 18.08
CA PHE A 142 20.22 0.65 17.48
C PHE A 142 19.09 1.15 18.39
N ALA A 143 18.28 0.26 18.97
CA ALA A 143 17.17 0.63 19.84
C ALA A 143 17.62 1.34 21.12
N SER A 144 18.83 1.05 21.61
CA SER A 144 19.39 1.72 22.80
C SER A 144 19.95 3.12 22.52
N GLN A 145 20.36 3.39 21.27
CA GLN A 145 21.03 4.65 20.88
C GLN A 145 20.11 5.59 20.09
N SER A 146 19.11 5.05 19.41
CA SER A 146 18.22 5.81 18.54
C SER A 146 17.22 6.66 19.33
N ARG A 147 16.97 7.87 18.85
CA ARG A 147 15.93 8.76 19.37
C ARG A 147 14.56 8.49 18.75
N THR A 148 14.55 7.96 17.53
CA THR A 148 13.36 7.78 16.68
C THR A 148 12.90 6.33 16.65
N GLY A 149 13.84 5.38 16.76
CA GLY A 149 13.59 3.95 16.55
C GLY A 149 13.15 3.59 15.13
N ASP A 150 13.32 4.51 14.18
CA ASP A 150 12.86 4.35 12.80
C ASP A 150 13.78 3.42 12.00
N ARG A 151 13.19 2.45 11.30
CA ARG A 151 13.88 1.55 10.40
C ARG A 151 14.78 2.26 9.39
N ALA A 152 14.37 3.43 8.90
CA ALA A 152 15.12 4.18 7.88
C ALA A 152 16.53 4.58 8.37
N ASP A 153 16.72 4.65 9.68
CA ASP A 153 18.00 4.98 10.32
C ASP A 153 18.90 3.73 10.52
N LEU A 154 18.40 2.52 10.25
CA LEU A 154 19.13 1.25 10.38
C LEU A 154 19.31 0.56 9.02
N SER A 155 20.23 1.08 8.21
CA SER A 155 20.54 0.51 6.88
C SER A 155 21.30 -0.83 6.93
N GLU A 156 21.92 -1.18 8.06
CA GLU A 156 22.71 -2.42 8.21
C GLU A 156 21.87 -3.71 8.28
N VAL A 157 20.57 -3.57 8.55
CA VAL A 157 19.63 -4.70 8.57
C VAL A 157 18.86 -4.69 7.26
N PRO A 158 18.93 -5.77 6.46
CA PRO A 158 18.21 -5.86 5.20
C PRO A 158 16.72 -5.63 5.38
N GLU A 159 16.10 -5.02 4.38
CA GLU A 159 14.70 -4.67 4.44
C GLU A 159 13.78 -5.91 4.52
N GLU A 160 14.20 -7.00 3.90
CA GLU A 160 13.50 -8.26 3.81
C GLU A 160 13.75 -9.15 5.04
N ALA A 161 14.56 -8.71 6.01
CA ALA A 161 14.90 -9.48 7.18
C ALA A 161 13.65 -9.82 8.02
N GLU A 162 13.33 -11.11 8.14
CA GLU A 162 12.14 -11.60 8.85
C GLU A 162 12.10 -11.16 10.31
N ILE A 163 13.28 -11.01 10.93
CA ILE A 163 13.42 -10.55 12.31
C ILE A 163 12.73 -9.22 12.56
N TRP A 164 12.69 -8.33 11.56
CA TRP A 164 12.08 -7.02 11.71
C TRP A 164 10.58 -7.12 12.05
N GLN A 165 9.86 -8.07 11.45
CA GLN A 165 8.44 -8.29 11.75
C GLN A 165 8.22 -8.81 13.18
N ARG A 166 9.24 -9.43 13.78
CA ARG A 166 9.18 -10.00 15.13
C ARG A 166 9.53 -9.00 16.23
N VAL A 167 10.28 -7.95 15.91
CA VAL A 167 10.70 -6.89 16.84
C VAL A 167 9.90 -5.60 16.69
N THR A 168 8.80 -5.63 15.93
CA THR A 168 7.89 -4.50 15.74
C THR A 168 6.49 -4.84 16.26
N SER A 169 5.66 -3.82 16.51
CA SER A 169 4.27 -4.01 16.94
C SER A 169 3.30 -3.77 15.79
N THR A 170 2.21 -4.53 15.75
CA THR A 170 1.02 -4.30 14.92
C THR A 170 -0.10 -3.61 15.72
N ARG A 171 -1.28 -3.39 15.13
CA ARG A 171 -2.45 -2.90 15.89
C ARG A 171 -2.94 -3.99 16.86
N GLU A 172 -2.79 -5.23 16.44
CA GLU A 172 -3.36 -6.42 17.08
C GLU A 172 -2.53 -6.88 18.29
N ASN A 173 -1.20 -6.82 18.22
CA ASN A 173 -0.32 -7.31 19.28
C ASN A 173 0.18 -6.21 20.25
N CYS A 174 -0.18 -4.94 20.00
CA CYS A 174 0.28 -3.83 20.83
C CYS A 174 -0.54 -3.74 22.12
N LEU A 175 0.15 -3.78 23.27
CA LEU A 175 -0.44 -3.66 24.61
C LEU A 175 -0.97 -2.24 24.95
N GLY A 176 -0.78 -1.26 24.06
CA GLY A 176 -1.27 0.10 24.28
C GLY A 176 -0.71 0.75 25.55
N GLN A 177 -1.60 1.30 26.38
CA GLN A 177 -1.23 1.96 27.65
C GLN A 177 -0.75 0.99 28.72
N GLU A 178 -1.11 -0.29 28.63
CA GLU A 178 -0.70 -1.33 29.56
C GLU A 178 0.72 -1.85 29.28
N CYS A 179 1.38 -1.34 28.23
CA CYS A 179 2.72 -1.75 27.84
C CYS A 179 3.78 -1.37 28.90
N PRO A 180 4.61 -2.33 29.38
CA PRO A 180 5.68 -2.03 30.35
C PRO A 180 6.70 -1.00 29.84
N ARG A 181 6.88 -0.92 28.51
CA ARG A 181 7.81 0.00 27.83
C ARG A 181 7.11 1.21 27.19
N VAL A 182 5.92 1.58 27.68
CA VAL A 182 5.12 2.70 27.14
C VAL A 182 5.86 4.04 27.15
N ARG A 183 6.66 4.31 28.20
CA ARG A 183 7.42 5.57 28.35
C ARG A 183 8.51 5.72 27.29
N ASP A 184 9.14 4.60 26.92
CA ASP A 184 10.22 4.58 25.93
C ASP A 184 9.71 4.41 24.50
N CYS A 185 8.43 4.09 24.32
CA CYS A 185 7.83 3.74 23.05
C CYS A 185 8.02 4.82 21.97
N PHE A 186 8.81 4.48 20.95
CA PHE A 186 9.06 5.32 19.77
C PHE A 186 7.79 5.77 19.05
N VAL A 187 6.82 4.86 18.88
CA VAL A 187 5.55 5.19 18.21
C VAL A 187 4.77 6.26 18.98
N LEU A 188 4.71 6.18 20.31
CA LEU A 188 3.99 7.17 21.11
C LEU A 188 4.71 8.53 21.11
N LYS A 189 6.04 8.53 21.18
CA LYS A 189 6.86 9.75 21.04
C LYS A 189 6.64 10.42 19.68
N ALA A 190 6.70 9.66 18.59
CA ALA A 190 6.46 10.17 17.24
C ALA A 190 5.03 10.71 17.07
N ARG A 191 4.02 10.03 17.63
CA ARG A 191 2.63 10.53 17.62
C ARG A 191 2.49 11.83 18.39
N ARG A 192 3.10 11.95 19.57
CA ARG A 192 3.06 13.20 20.35
C ARG A 192 3.70 14.35 19.58
N GLN A 193 4.86 14.13 18.97
CA GLN A 193 5.52 15.12 18.11
C GLN A 193 4.63 15.52 16.92
N ALA A 194 3.97 14.57 16.27
CA ALA A 194 3.01 14.87 15.21
C ALA A 194 1.79 15.67 15.70
N GLN A 195 1.33 15.43 16.93
CA GLN A 195 0.25 16.22 17.53
C GLN A 195 0.68 17.63 17.92
N GLU A 196 1.97 17.88 18.18
CA GLU A 196 2.49 19.19 18.55
C GLU A 196 2.96 20.01 17.33
N ALA A 197 3.36 19.36 16.24
CA ALA A 197 3.93 20.02 15.07
C ALA A 197 2.88 20.77 14.21
N ASP A 198 3.31 21.88 13.60
CA ASP A 198 2.51 22.66 12.63
C ASP A 198 2.32 21.90 11.32
N VAL A 199 3.37 21.20 10.87
CA VAL A 199 3.39 20.43 9.62
C VAL A 199 3.69 18.97 9.92
N VAL A 200 2.78 18.08 9.54
CA VAL A 200 2.97 16.63 9.70
C VAL A 200 3.11 15.98 8.35
N VAL A 201 4.18 15.22 8.16
CA VAL A 201 4.41 14.43 6.95
C VAL A 201 4.05 12.97 7.21
N VAL A 202 3.09 12.46 6.45
CA VAL A 202 2.60 11.09 6.47
C VAL A 202 2.65 10.48 5.07
N ASN A 203 2.37 9.18 4.95
CA ASN A 203 2.05 8.57 3.66
C ASN A 203 0.53 8.44 3.48
N HIS A 204 0.08 8.22 2.23
CA HIS A 204 -1.35 8.02 1.92
C HIS A 204 -1.99 6.91 2.76
N ALA A 205 -1.24 5.83 2.94
CA ALA A 205 -1.60 4.69 3.78
C ALA A 205 -2.02 5.08 5.20
N LEU A 206 -1.20 5.85 5.90
CA LEU A 206 -1.44 6.26 7.27
C LEU A 206 -2.57 7.29 7.36
N PHE A 207 -2.67 8.19 6.38
CA PHE A 207 -3.77 9.13 6.26
C PHE A 207 -5.11 8.40 6.16
N LEU A 208 -5.21 7.43 5.25
CA LEU A 208 -6.43 6.64 5.06
C LEU A 208 -6.77 5.80 6.31
N ALA A 209 -5.76 5.27 7.00
CA ALA A 209 -5.98 4.56 8.25
C ALA A 209 -6.55 5.45 9.36
N ASP A 210 -6.07 6.70 9.48
CA ASP A 210 -6.62 7.69 10.41
C ASP A 210 -8.04 8.08 10.03
N LEU A 211 -8.31 8.31 8.75
CA LEU A 211 -9.63 8.66 8.25
C LEU A 211 -10.69 7.59 8.60
N MET A 212 -10.31 6.30 8.53
CA MET A 212 -11.18 5.19 8.95
C MET A 212 -11.41 5.15 10.46
N LEU A 213 -10.36 5.33 11.25
CA LEU A 213 -10.46 5.35 12.71
C LEU A 213 -11.39 6.46 13.20
N ARG A 214 -11.40 7.62 12.53
CA ARG A 214 -12.31 8.73 12.84
C ARG A 214 -13.77 8.39 12.55
N GLU A 215 -14.04 7.69 11.45
CA GLU A 215 -15.40 7.21 11.14
C GLU A 215 -15.95 6.30 12.25
N GLU A 216 -15.06 5.56 12.91
CA GLU A 216 -15.36 4.63 14.00
C GLU A 216 -15.43 5.31 15.38
N GLY A 217 -15.19 6.63 15.47
CA GLY A 217 -15.16 7.35 16.74
C GLY A 217 -13.94 7.03 17.62
N VAL A 218 -12.89 6.44 17.05
CA VAL A 218 -11.62 6.15 17.75
C VAL A 218 -10.74 7.40 17.78
N THR A 219 -9.90 7.53 18.80
CA THR A 219 -8.98 8.67 18.99
C THR A 219 -8.12 8.95 17.75
N ASP A 220 -8.06 10.23 17.39
CA ASP A 220 -7.28 10.79 16.28
C ASP A 220 -5.81 10.30 16.32
N LEU A 221 -5.39 9.57 15.28
CA LEU A 221 -4.00 9.16 15.08
C LEU A 221 -3.17 10.34 14.58
N LEU A 222 -3.75 11.10 13.65
CA LEU A 222 -3.18 12.31 13.05
C LEU A 222 -3.85 13.54 13.66
N PRO A 223 -3.17 14.68 13.72
CA PRO A 223 -3.81 15.87 14.25
C PRO A 223 -4.94 16.35 13.35
N GLN A 224 -5.87 17.14 13.89
CA GLN A 224 -6.84 17.87 13.07
C GLN A 224 -6.10 18.96 12.30
N ALA A 225 -6.11 18.86 10.97
CA ALA A 225 -5.42 19.78 10.08
C ALA A 225 -6.42 20.74 9.42
N ASP A 226 -6.02 21.97 9.18
CA ASP A 226 -6.79 22.92 8.37
C ASP A 226 -6.60 22.67 6.87
N THR A 227 -5.43 22.14 6.51
CA THR A 227 -5.02 21.88 5.12
C THR A 227 -4.43 20.47 4.99
N VAL A 228 -4.91 19.71 4.00
CA VAL A 228 -4.34 18.41 3.62
C VAL A 228 -3.82 18.47 2.20
N ILE A 229 -2.55 18.10 2.03
CA ILE A 229 -1.86 18.08 0.74
C ILE A 229 -1.53 16.63 0.41
N PHE A 230 -2.00 16.13 -0.74
CA PHE A 230 -1.64 14.83 -1.29
C PHE A 230 -0.63 15.02 -2.41
N ASP A 231 0.61 14.60 -2.17
CA ASP A 231 1.66 14.56 -3.17
C ASP A 231 1.76 13.16 -3.80
N GLU A 232 1.97 13.11 -5.11
CA GLU A 232 1.77 11.92 -5.95
C GLU A 232 0.36 11.33 -5.80
N ALA A 233 -0.64 12.21 -5.77
CA ALA A 233 -2.04 11.85 -5.54
C ALA A 233 -2.61 10.78 -6.51
N HIS A 234 -1.95 10.53 -7.65
CA HIS A 234 -2.30 9.47 -8.58
C HIS A 234 -2.32 8.07 -7.92
N GLN A 235 -1.56 7.85 -6.85
CA GLN A 235 -1.54 6.59 -6.09
C GLN A 235 -2.68 6.45 -5.07
N LEU A 236 -3.39 7.54 -4.79
CA LEU A 236 -4.37 7.61 -3.71
C LEU A 236 -5.56 6.66 -3.92
N PRO A 237 -6.17 6.51 -5.12
CA PRO A 237 -7.28 5.59 -5.32
C PRO A 237 -6.95 4.14 -5.00
N ASP A 238 -5.82 3.63 -5.50
CA ASP A 238 -5.40 2.24 -5.26
C ASP A 238 -4.91 2.03 -3.82
N THR A 239 -4.34 3.06 -3.21
CA THR A 239 -4.01 3.02 -1.78
C THR A 239 -5.29 2.95 -0.96
N ALA A 240 -6.29 3.78 -1.26
CA ALA A 240 -7.60 3.75 -0.59
C ALA A 240 -8.28 2.39 -0.72
N THR A 241 -8.30 1.79 -1.91
CA THR A 241 -8.90 0.45 -2.09
C THR A 241 -8.20 -0.61 -1.26
N ARG A 242 -6.86 -0.57 -1.18
CA ARG A 242 -6.09 -1.52 -0.34
C ARG A 242 -6.31 -1.31 1.15
N PHE A 243 -6.38 -0.06 1.61
CA PHE A 243 -6.56 0.27 3.03
C PHE A 243 -7.96 0.03 3.55
N LEU A 244 -8.98 0.27 2.71
CA LEU A 244 -10.36 -0.09 2.99
C LEU A 244 -10.61 -1.61 2.89
N GLY A 245 -9.67 -2.33 2.29
CA GLY A 245 -9.70 -3.77 2.23
C GLY A 245 -9.28 -4.44 3.54
N THR A 246 -9.83 -5.62 3.77
CA THR A 246 -9.42 -6.53 4.83
C THR A 246 -8.75 -7.76 4.24
N SER A 247 -7.84 -8.35 5.00
CA SER A 247 -7.28 -9.66 4.65
C SER A 247 -7.07 -10.54 5.86
N VAL A 248 -7.22 -11.85 5.67
CA VAL A 248 -6.88 -12.89 6.64
C VAL A 248 -5.91 -13.86 5.98
N SER A 249 -4.77 -14.09 6.61
CA SER A 249 -3.78 -15.07 6.12
C SER A 249 -3.69 -16.29 7.03
N THR A 250 -3.33 -17.43 6.45
CA THR A 250 -3.07 -18.65 7.23
C THR A 250 -1.91 -18.48 8.21
N HIS A 251 -0.95 -17.60 7.94
CA HIS A 251 0.09 -17.26 8.93
C HIS A 251 -0.49 -16.62 10.19
N GLN A 252 -1.39 -15.63 10.06
CA GLN A 252 -2.04 -15.00 11.23
C GLN A 252 -2.83 -16.02 12.07
N LEU A 253 -3.45 -17.00 11.42
CA LEU A 253 -4.17 -18.08 12.11
C LEU A 253 -3.22 -19.01 12.85
N LEU A 254 -2.06 -19.33 12.27
CA LEU A 254 -1.02 -20.14 12.90
C LEU A 254 -0.27 -19.40 14.03
N ASP A 255 -0.10 -18.08 13.91
CA ASP A 255 0.43 -17.23 14.98
C ASP A 255 -0.56 -17.22 16.16
N LEU A 256 -1.84 -16.92 15.91
CA LEU A 256 -2.90 -16.96 16.93
C LEU A 256 -2.98 -18.32 17.63
N SER A 257 -2.89 -19.42 16.88
CA SER A 257 -2.87 -20.77 17.44
C SER A 257 -1.74 -20.95 18.46
N ARG A 258 -0.51 -20.53 18.11
CA ARG A 258 0.65 -20.63 19.01
C ARG A 258 0.53 -19.70 20.22
N ASP A 259 0.13 -18.45 19.99
CA ASP A 259 0.00 -17.46 21.06
C ASP A 259 -1.08 -17.86 22.07
N ALA A 260 -2.24 -18.30 21.60
CA ALA A 260 -3.32 -18.77 22.47
C ALA A 260 -2.94 -20.03 23.23
N GLN A 261 -2.21 -20.97 22.62
CA GLN A 261 -1.72 -22.16 23.30
C GLN A 261 -0.71 -21.80 24.40
N ALA A 262 0.26 -20.93 24.09
CA ALA A 262 1.28 -20.50 25.05
C ALA A 262 0.65 -19.75 26.23
N ALA A 263 -0.21 -18.76 25.96
CA ALA A 263 -0.90 -17.99 27.00
C ALA A 263 -1.84 -18.87 27.83
N GLY A 264 -2.57 -19.79 27.17
CA GLY A 264 -3.47 -20.74 27.82
C GLY A 264 -2.75 -21.70 28.77
N LEU A 265 -1.63 -22.29 28.34
CA LEU A 265 -0.83 -23.19 29.18
C LEU A 265 -0.17 -22.46 30.35
N ALA A 266 0.26 -21.21 30.16
CA ALA A 266 0.93 -20.42 31.19
C ALA A 266 -0.04 -19.86 32.24
N HIS A 267 -1.23 -19.40 31.85
CA HIS A 267 -2.10 -18.59 32.71
C HIS A 267 -3.51 -19.17 32.93
N ALA A 268 -3.91 -20.21 32.19
CA ALA A 268 -5.27 -20.76 32.26
C ALA A 268 -5.31 -22.29 32.01
N ARG A 269 -4.31 -23.03 32.50
CA ARG A 269 -4.09 -24.45 32.16
C ARG A 269 -5.29 -25.36 32.43
N GLU A 270 -6.07 -25.08 33.47
CA GLU A 270 -7.19 -25.92 33.91
C GLU A 270 -8.49 -25.68 33.13
N ARG A 271 -8.57 -24.63 32.31
CA ARG A 271 -9.82 -24.23 31.64
C ARG A 271 -10.27 -25.18 30.54
N CYS A 272 -9.31 -25.66 29.74
CA CYS A 272 -9.54 -26.57 28.61
C CYS A 272 -8.19 -27.17 28.14
N ASN A 273 -8.26 -28.14 27.23
CA ASN A 273 -7.06 -28.64 26.56
C ASN A 273 -6.62 -27.67 25.46
N TRP A 274 -5.80 -26.67 25.83
CA TRP A 274 -5.30 -25.65 24.91
C TRP A 274 -4.56 -26.21 23.70
N GLY A 275 -3.84 -27.34 23.87
CA GLY A 275 -3.16 -28.00 22.75
C GLY A 275 -4.14 -28.56 21.71
N GLU A 276 -5.27 -29.11 22.16
CA GLU A 276 -6.31 -29.61 21.25
C GLU A 276 -7.04 -28.47 20.54
N VAL A 277 -7.45 -27.43 21.27
CA VAL A 277 -8.19 -26.30 20.69
C VAL A 277 -7.32 -25.53 19.69
N ALA A 278 -6.08 -25.22 20.04
CA ALA A 278 -5.12 -24.60 19.12
C ALA A 278 -4.80 -25.51 17.93
N GLY A 279 -4.58 -26.82 18.17
CA GLY A 279 -4.30 -27.80 17.13
C GLY A 279 -5.42 -27.91 16.08
N LYS A 280 -6.70 -27.75 16.48
CA LYS A 280 -7.84 -27.69 15.54
C LYS A 280 -7.74 -26.48 14.61
N LEU A 281 -7.38 -25.29 15.13
CA LEU A 281 -7.18 -24.09 14.32
C LEU A 281 -6.00 -24.25 13.35
N GLU A 282 -4.88 -24.80 13.82
CA GLU A 282 -3.70 -25.09 12.99
C GLU A 282 -4.06 -26.06 11.85
N THR A 283 -4.81 -27.12 12.16
CA THR A 283 -5.25 -28.12 11.18
C THR A 283 -6.18 -27.48 10.14
N ALA A 284 -7.16 -26.68 10.57
CA ALA A 284 -8.08 -25.99 9.67
C ALA A 284 -7.36 -24.98 8.76
N ALA A 285 -6.39 -24.22 9.27
CA ALA A 285 -5.58 -23.30 8.48
C ALA A 285 -4.75 -24.04 7.41
N ARG A 286 -4.21 -25.22 7.73
CA ARG A 286 -3.51 -26.08 6.77
C ARG A 286 -4.44 -26.70 5.74
N ALA A 287 -5.63 -27.14 6.15
CA ALA A 287 -6.66 -27.66 5.25
C ALA A 287 -7.09 -26.60 4.21
N LEU A 288 -7.30 -25.35 4.64
CA LEU A 288 -7.59 -24.25 3.72
C LEU A 288 -6.47 -24.03 2.70
N ARG A 289 -5.20 -24.10 3.13
CA ARG A 289 -4.06 -24.00 2.21
C ARG A 289 -4.05 -25.14 1.18
N LEU A 290 -4.31 -26.37 1.61
CA LEU A 290 -4.37 -27.54 0.72
C LEU A 290 -5.53 -27.45 -0.27
N ALA A 291 -6.71 -27.02 0.19
CA ALA A 291 -7.88 -26.83 -0.67
C ALA A 291 -7.63 -25.79 -1.78
N CYS A 292 -6.72 -24.84 -1.55
CA CYS A 292 -6.33 -23.81 -2.52
C CYS A 292 -5.23 -24.25 -3.51
N ALA A 293 -4.70 -25.47 -3.43
CA ALA A 293 -3.59 -25.93 -4.28
C ALA A 293 -3.81 -25.76 -5.79
N PRO A 294 -5.03 -25.90 -6.36
CA PRO A 294 -5.27 -25.63 -7.78
C PRO A 294 -4.90 -24.20 -8.22
N LEU A 295 -4.86 -23.23 -7.30
CA LEU A 295 -4.42 -21.85 -7.59
C LEU A 295 -2.96 -21.74 -8.01
N GLU A 296 -2.11 -22.74 -7.73
CA GLU A 296 -0.70 -22.74 -8.18
C GLU A 296 -0.56 -22.66 -9.70
N LYS A 297 -1.56 -23.20 -10.42
CA LYS A 297 -1.61 -23.22 -11.89
C LYS A 297 -2.23 -21.95 -12.49
N VAL A 298 -2.86 -21.11 -11.68
CA VAL A 298 -3.51 -19.88 -12.12
C VAL A 298 -2.47 -18.75 -12.24
N PRO A 299 -2.49 -17.94 -13.31
CA PRO A 299 -1.65 -16.74 -13.41
C PRO A 299 -1.79 -15.85 -12.16
N GLY A 300 -0.66 -15.36 -11.64
CA GLY A 300 -0.65 -14.57 -10.42
C GLY A 300 -0.96 -15.32 -9.12
N ARG A 301 -1.35 -16.61 -9.18
CA ARG A 301 -1.81 -17.42 -8.04
C ARG A 301 -2.97 -16.77 -7.26
N LYS A 302 -3.84 -16.06 -7.97
CA LYS A 302 -4.98 -15.31 -7.43
C LYS A 302 -6.26 -15.68 -8.16
N ALA A 303 -7.38 -15.67 -7.45
CA ALA A 303 -8.70 -15.87 -8.04
C ALA A 303 -9.76 -15.07 -7.29
N THR A 304 -10.57 -14.29 -8.01
CA THR A 304 -11.77 -13.63 -7.47
C THR A 304 -12.78 -14.67 -6.99
N PHE A 305 -13.62 -14.31 -6.02
CA PHE A 305 -14.62 -15.21 -5.43
C PHE A 305 -15.57 -15.78 -6.51
N GLU A 306 -15.91 -15.00 -7.53
CA GLU A 306 -16.71 -15.49 -8.65
C GLU A 306 -15.91 -16.42 -9.58
N SER A 307 -14.60 -16.20 -9.75
CA SER A 307 -13.75 -17.09 -10.54
C SER A 307 -13.43 -18.40 -9.82
N LEU A 308 -13.45 -18.43 -8.47
CA LEU A 308 -13.29 -19.66 -7.69
C LEU A 308 -14.38 -20.68 -8.03
N ALA A 309 -15.60 -20.24 -8.31
CA ALA A 309 -16.70 -21.13 -8.72
C ALA A 309 -16.43 -21.84 -10.05
N ASN A 310 -15.53 -21.30 -10.88
CA ASN A 310 -15.11 -21.91 -12.14
C ASN A 310 -13.86 -22.80 -11.98
N LEU A 311 -13.22 -22.79 -10.80
CA LEU A 311 -12.09 -23.63 -10.48
C LEU A 311 -12.59 -24.90 -9.77
N ASP A 312 -12.02 -26.05 -10.13
CA ASP A 312 -12.31 -27.33 -9.47
C ASP A 312 -11.66 -27.35 -8.08
N LEU A 313 -12.41 -26.84 -7.08
CA LEU A 313 -12.00 -26.66 -5.69
C LEU A 313 -12.98 -27.38 -4.74
N PRO A 314 -13.04 -28.73 -4.77
CA PRO A 314 -14.09 -29.49 -4.09
C PRO A 314 -14.08 -29.32 -2.55
N ASP A 315 -12.89 -29.15 -1.96
CA ASP A 315 -12.71 -29.07 -0.51
C ASP A 315 -12.70 -27.63 0.02
N PHE A 316 -12.83 -26.61 -0.84
CA PHE A 316 -12.64 -25.22 -0.45
C PHE A 316 -13.71 -24.72 0.53
N ASP A 317 -14.99 -24.90 0.18
CA ASP A 317 -16.11 -24.51 1.05
C ASP A 317 -16.04 -25.24 2.40
N ALA A 318 -15.75 -26.56 2.37
CA ALA A 318 -15.58 -27.37 3.58
C ALA A 318 -14.41 -26.88 4.45
N ALA A 319 -13.29 -26.49 3.84
CA ALA A 319 -12.14 -25.97 4.57
C ALA A 319 -12.41 -24.59 5.20
N VAL A 320 -13.17 -23.71 4.52
CA VAL A 320 -13.60 -22.41 5.07
C VAL A 320 -14.56 -22.62 6.24
N ASP A 321 -15.50 -23.55 6.15
CA ASP A 321 -16.42 -23.87 7.26
C ASP A 321 -15.71 -24.55 8.44
N GLY A 322 -14.73 -25.42 8.15
CA GLY A 322 -13.84 -25.98 9.18
C GLY A 322 -13.04 -24.91 9.91
N LEU A 323 -12.54 -23.90 9.18
CA LEU A 323 -11.85 -22.76 9.77
C LEU A 323 -12.77 -21.90 10.66
N LYS A 324 -14.00 -21.61 10.20
CA LYS A 324 -14.99 -20.89 11.02
C LYS A 324 -15.31 -21.63 12.31
N THR A 325 -15.47 -22.95 12.23
CA THR A 325 -15.76 -23.81 13.40
C THR A 325 -14.59 -23.81 14.38
N ALA A 326 -13.36 -23.95 13.89
CA ALA A 326 -12.16 -23.93 14.74
C ALA A 326 -11.95 -22.57 15.45
N LEU A 327 -12.19 -21.46 14.75
CA LEU A 327 -12.12 -20.11 15.33
C LEU A 327 -13.19 -19.91 16.40
N PHE A 328 -14.42 -20.35 16.15
CA PHE A 328 -15.51 -20.29 17.13
C PHE A 328 -15.14 -21.01 18.44
N HIS A 329 -14.61 -22.23 18.36
CA HIS A 329 -14.20 -22.97 19.55
C HIS A 329 -13.04 -22.32 20.30
N LEU A 330 -12.11 -21.69 19.58
CA LEU A 330 -11.00 -20.96 20.22
C LEU A 330 -11.51 -19.70 20.94
N GLU A 331 -12.43 -18.95 20.32
CA GLU A 331 -13.07 -17.79 20.94
C GLU A 331 -13.82 -18.16 22.21
N GLU A 332 -14.59 -19.24 22.18
CA GLU A 332 -15.34 -19.74 23.33
C GLU A 332 -14.40 -20.11 24.50
N ALA A 333 -13.27 -20.76 24.19
CA ALA A 333 -12.25 -21.09 25.18
C ALA A 333 -11.60 -19.83 25.79
N LEU A 334 -11.26 -18.84 24.96
CA LEU A 334 -10.60 -17.60 25.38
C LEU A 334 -11.55 -16.64 26.12
N ALA A 335 -12.82 -16.56 25.74
CA ALA A 335 -13.80 -15.65 26.35
C ALA A 335 -13.96 -15.89 27.86
N GLY A 336 -13.82 -17.14 28.32
CA GLY A 336 -13.91 -17.48 29.74
C GLY A 336 -12.69 -17.07 30.57
N VAL A 337 -11.56 -16.70 29.95
CA VAL A 337 -10.29 -16.44 30.64
C VAL A 337 -9.58 -15.17 30.19
N ALA A 338 -10.17 -14.40 29.27
CA ALA A 338 -9.55 -13.21 28.69
C ALA A 338 -9.15 -12.17 29.77
N GLU A 339 -9.90 -12.09 30.85
CA GLU A 339 -9.69 -11.16 31.97
C GLU A 339 -8.46 -11.48 32.82
N SER A 340 -8.02 -12.75 32.83
CA SER A 340 -7.09 -13.24 33.86
C SER A 340 -5.64 -12.85 33.59
N HIS A 341 -5.29 -12.55 32.34
CA HIS A 341 -3.95 -12.13 31.96
C HIS A 341 -3.95 -11.29 30.67
N PRO A 342 -3.08 -10.27 30.53
CA PRO A 342 -2.98 -9.46 29.32
C PRO A 342 -2.76 -10.26 28.02
N ASP A 343 -1.96 -11.34 28.08
CA ASP A 343 -1.73 -12.19 26.90
C ASP A 343 -2.98 -12.96 26.46
N LEU A 344 -3.82 -13.40 27.40
CA LEU A 344 -5.11 -14.05 27.09
C LEU A 344 -6.11 -13.04 26.52
N MET A 345 -6.11 -11.82 27.04
CA MET A 345 -6.90 -10.72 26.49
C MET A 345 -6.49 -10.40 25.05
N ALA A 346 -5.18 -10.34 24.78
CA ALA A 346 -4.65 -10.11 23.44
C ALA A 346 -5.07 -11.25 22.49
N ALA A 347 -4.88 -12.51 22.88
CA ALA A 347 -5.29 -13.67 22.08
C ALA A 347 -6.81 -13.67 21.80
N SER A 348 -7.64 -13.38 22.80
CA SER A 348 -9.10 -13.30 22.66
C SER A 348 -9.52 -12.23 21.64
N ARG A 349 -8.90 -11.05 21.72
CA ARG A 349 -9.17 -9.94 20.79
C ARG A 349 -8.78 -10.29 19.35
N VAL A 350 -7.63 -10.95 19.16
CA VAL A 350 -7.17 -11.38 17.83
C VAL A 350 -8.08 -12.46 17.26
N ALA A 351 -8.52 -13.43 18.07
CA ALA A 351 -9.47 -14.47 17.66
C ALA A 351 -10.77 -13.85 17.12
N ALA A 352 -11.42 -12.99 17.93
CA ALA A 352 -12.64 -12.25 17.57
C ALA A 352 -12.52 -11.52 16.22
N GLN A 353 -11.38 -10.85 16.00
CA GLN A 353 -11.11 -10.12 14.77
C GLN A 353 -10.97 -11.03 13.55
N LEU A 354 -10.23 -12.13 13.69
CA LEU A 354 -10.01 -13.06 12.59
C LEU A 354 -11.30 -13.80 12.22
N ALA A 355 -12.10 -14.24 13.20
CA ALA A 355 -13.37 -14.90 12.90
C ALA A 355 -14.36 -13.97 12.20
N LEU A 356 -14.52 -12.73 12.66
CA LEU A 356 -15.38 -11.75 12.00
C LEU A 356 -14.96 -11.51 10.54
N ARG A 357 -13.66 -11.38 10.28
CA ARG A 357 -13.12 -11.18 8.92
C ARG A 357 -13.36 -12.41 8.05
N VAL A 358 -13.13 -13.63 8.55
CA VAL A 358 -13.39 -14.88 7.82
C VAL A 358 -14.90 -15.02 7.51
N GLN A 359 -15.76 -14.76 8.49
CA GLN A 359 -17.21 -14.86 8.33
C GLN A 359 -17.73 -13.86 7.29
N ARG A 360 -17.28 -12.59 7.34
CA ARG A 360 -17.63 -11.57 6.34
C ARG A 360 -17.13 -11.94 4.95
N TRP A 361 -15.91 -12.48 4.86
CA TRP A 361 -15.35 -12.91 3.59
C TRP A 361 -16.16 -14.06 2.97
N ALA A 362 -16.57 -15.04 3.78
CA ALA A 362 -17.29 -16.24 3.35
C ALA A 362 -18.78 -16.02 3.04
N ARG A 363 -19.36 -14.87 3.40
CA ARG A 363 -20.81 -14.57 3.24
C ARG A 363 -21.27 -14.74 1.79
N LYS A 364 -22.35 -15.47 1.55
CA LYS A 364 -22.92 -15.60 0.20
C LYS A 364 -23.84 -14.41 -0.11
N ALA A 365 -23.95 -14.04 -1.38
CA ALA A 365 -24.83 -12.94 -1.79
C ALA A 365 -26.30 -13.27 -1.42
N GLY A 366 -26.96 -12.37 -0.68
CA GLY A 366 -28.36 -12.54 -0.23
C GLY A 366 -28.56 -13.00 1.23
N GLU A 367 -27.50 -13.40 1.94
CA GLU A 367 -27.59 -13.67 3.38
C GLU A 367 -27.78 -12.36 4.17
N PRO A 368 -28.54 -12.32 5.30
CA PRO A 368 -28.72 -11.11 6.10
C PRO A 368 -27.37 -10.54 6.61
N PRO A 369 -27.29 -9.24 6.94
CA PRO A 369 -26.06 -8.64 7.48
C PRO A 369 -25.61 -9.42 8.72
N VAL A 370 -24.32 -9.76 8.78
CA VAL A 370 -23.71 -10.31 9.99
C VAL A 370 -23.76 -9.21 11.04
N GLN A 371 -24.74 -9.28 11.94
CA GLN A 371 -24.74 -8.45 13.14
C GLN A 371 -23.50 -8.88 13.95
N ALA A 372 -22.77 -7.91 14.52
CA ALA A 372 -21.82 -8.23 15.58
C ALA A 372 -22.57 -9.14 16.58
N PRO A 373 -21.99 -10.26 17.02
CA PRO A 373 -22.73 -11.26 17.77
C PRO A 373 -23.42 -10.57 18.95
N ARG A 374 -24.76 -10.46 18.88
CA ARG A 374 -25.55 -10.22 20.08
C ARG A 374 -25.37 -11.48 20.90
N ALA A 375 -24.94 -11.33 22.14
CA ALA A 375 -24.71 -12.40 23.12
C ALA A 375 -25.94 -13.32 23.37
N SER A 376 -27.03 -13.17 22.62
CA SER A 376 -28.33 -13.81 22.83
C SER A 376 -28.84 -14.66 21.66
N GLN A 377 -28.05 -14.96 20.62
CA GLN A 377 -28.48 -15.89 19.56
C GLN A 377 -27.48 -17.03 19.36
N VAL A 378 -27.46 -17.93 20.35
CA VAL A 378 -26.98 -19.30 20.22
C VAL A 378 -27.99 -20.05 19.33
N LEU A 379 -27.62 -20.31 18.07
CA LEU A 379 -28.29 -21.34 17.28
C LEU A 379 -27.76 -22.70 17.78
N ALA A 380 -28.69 -23.53 18.25
CA ALA A 380 -28.42 -24.83 18.85
C ALA A 380 -27.56 -25.72 17.94
N PRO A 381 -26.57 -26.46 18.49
CA PRO A 381 -25.87 -27.48 17.72
C PRO A 381 -26.83 -28.62 17.35
N ALA A 382 -26.78 -29.06 16.10
CA ALA A 382 -27.40 -30.30 15.66
C ALA A 382 -26.91 -31.48 16.53
N PRO A 383 -27.78 -32.41 16.95
CA PRO A 383 -27.37 -33.47 17.85
C PRO A 383 -26.46 -34.47 17.12
N LEU A 384 -25.21 -34.57 17.58
CA LEU A 384 -24.34 -35.71 17.30
C LEU A 384 -24.93 -36.94 17.99
N ALA A 385 -25.59 -37.79 17.20
CA ALA A 385 -26.01 -39.11 17.63
C ALA A 385 -24.79 -39.93 18.07
N THR A 386 -24.67 -40.16 19.37
CA THR A 386 -23.82 -41.23 19.92
C THR A 386 -24.75 -42.30 20.47
N ALA A 387 -24.89 -43.38 19.71
CA ALA A 387 -25.55 -44.59 20.16
C ALA A 387 -24.68 -45.27 21.21
N VAL A 388 -25.17 -45.35 22.44
CA VAL A 388 -24.76 -46.37 23.42
C VAL A 388 -26.05 -46.98 23.95
N VAL A 389 -26.33 -48.22 23.53
CA VAL A 389 -27.42 -49.04 24.07
C VAL A 389 -26.88 -49.82 25.26
N ALA A 390 -27.48 -49.64 26.43
CA ALA A 390 -27.44 -50.63 27.51
C ALA A 390 -28.62 -50.43 28.48
N GLY A 391 -29.66 -51.27 28.37
CA GLY A 391 -30.73 -51.42 29.37
C GLY A 391 -32.13 -51.64 28.78
N PRO A 392 -32.97 -52.57 29.30
CA PRO A 392 -34.29 -52.86 28.74
C PRO A 392 -35.31 -51.76 29.11
N PRO A 393 -36.31 -51.47 28.24
CA PRO A 393 -37.29 -50.41 28.48
C PRO A 393 -38.42 -50.87 29.42
N PRO A 394 -38.92 -50.01 30.33
CA PRO A 394 -40.27 -50.16 30.87
C PRO A 394 -41.31 -49.68 29.83
N ALA A 395 -42.51 -50.26 29.93
CA ALA A 395 -43.60 -50.14 28.96
C ALA A 395 -44.14 -48.71 28.79
N TRP A 396 -44.57 -48.42 27.55
CA TRP A 396 -44.83 -47.12 26.96
C TRP A 396 -46.31 -46.67 27.06
N GLU A 397 -47.08 -47.22 28.00
CA GLU A 397 -48.54 -47.03 28.01
C GLU A 397 -49.09 -46.00 29.02
N ASP A 398 -48.26 -45.38 29.88
CA ASP A 398 -48.77 -44.50 30.96
C ASP A 398 -48.34 -43.02 30.95
N LEU A 399 -47.58 -42.54 29.95
CA LEU A 399 -47.05 -41.16 29.95
C LEU A 399 -47.54 -40.25 28.81
N VAL A 400 -48.69 -40.60 28.22
CA VAL A 400 -49.38 -39.78 27.19
C VAL A 400 -50.57 -38.98 27.77
N ALA A 401 -50.88 -39.09 29.06
CA ALA A 401 -52.08 -38.48 29.63
C ALA A 401 -51.91 -37.14 30.39
N GLU A 402 -50.68 -36.72 30.78
CA GLU A 402 -50.52 -35.56 31.69
C GLU A 402 -49.86 -34.30 31.09
N VAL A 403 -49.68 -34.24 29.77
CA VAL A 403 -49.18 -33.02 29.07
C VAL A 403 -50.31 -32.13 28.53
N VAL A 404 -51.58 -32.49 28.74
CA VAL A 404 -52.74 -31.78 28.15
C VAL A 404 -53.50 -30.87 29.15
N SER A 405 -53.14 -30.78 30.44
CA SER A 405 -53.99 -30.10 31.44
C SER A 405 -53.39 -28.85 32.11
N GLY A 406 -52.61 -28.05 31.37
CA GLY A 406 -51.97 -26.79 31.78
C GLY A 406 -52.53 -26.11 33.05
N LYS A 407 -51.73 -26.10 34.12
CA LYS A 407 -51.86 -25.24 35.30
C LYS A 407 -50.47 -24.88 35.85
N VAL A 408 -50.40 -23.69 36.43
CA VAL A 408 -49.24 -22.78 36.52
C VAL A 408 -48.64 -22.71 37.94
N THR A 409 -47.31 -22.46 38.00
CA THR A 409 -46.43 -21.83 39.05
C THR A 409 -46.23 -22.46 40.43
N PRO A 410 -45.03 -22.24 41.02
CA PRO A 410 -44.85 -21.27 42.12
C PRO A 410 -43.60 -20.35 41.92
N ALA A 411 -43.63 -19.04 42.20
CA ALA A 411 -43.63 -18.29 43.47
C ALA A 411 -42.22 -18.03 44.08
N ALA A 412 -41.91 -16.72 44.23
CA ALA A 412 -41.12 -15.96 45.22
C ALA A 412 -40.26 -16.73 46.26
N ALA A 413 -39.12 -16.25 46.78
CA ALA A 413 -38.30 -15.04 46.67
C ALA A 413 -37.00 -15.34 47.46
N LEU A 414 -35.91 -14.61 47.22
CA LEU A 414 -34.96 -14.18 48.25
C LEU A 414 -34.05 -13.08 47.66
N ASP A 415 -34.29 -11.86 48.13
CA ASP A 415 -33.48 -10.66 47.90
C ASP A 415 -32.13 -10.77 48.62
N VAL A 416 -31.05 -10.48 47.89
CA VAL A 416 -29.83 -9.88 48.45
C VAL A 416 -29.42 -8.77 47.48
N GLN A 417 -29.58 -7.53 47.92
CA GLN A 417 -29.01 -6.35 47.29
C GLN A 417 -27.50 -6.33 47.57
N ASP A 418 -26.69 -6.36 46.51
CA ASP A 418 -25.29 -5.94 46.56
C ASP A 418 -25.09 -4.91 45.43
N ASP A 419 -24.89 -3.66 45.85
CA ASP A 419 -24.83 -2.47 44.99
C ASP A 419 -23.37 -2.28 44.55
N ALA A 420 -23.02 -2.86 43.41
CA ALA A 420 -21.80 -2.56 42.66
C ALA A 420 -22.18 -2.37 41.18
N PRO A 421 -21.66 -1.35 40.47
CA PRO A 421 -21.95 -1.21 39.04
C PRO A 421 -21.46 -2.49 38.35
N ALA A 422 -22.41 -3.22 37.75
CA ALA A 422 -22.15 -4.49 37.07
C ALA A 422 -21.00 -4.30 36.08
N ARG A 423 -19.88 -4.99 36.33
CA ARG A 423 -18.80 -5.09 35.34
C ARG A 423 -19.38 -5.76 34.10
N PRO A 424 -19.20 -5.20 32.89
CA PRO A 424 -19.74 -5.79 31.69
C PRO A 424 -19.22 -7.21 31.51
N SER A 425 -20.11 -8.12 31.11
CA SER A 425 -19.80 -9.52 30.86
C SER A 425 -18.73 -9.65 29.77
N ALA A 426 -18.03 -10.80 29.72
CA ALA A 426 -17.05 -11.09 28.66
C ALA A 426 -17.66 -10.96 27.25
N ALA A 427 -18.96 -11.24 27.11
CA ALA A 427 -19.70 -11.09 25.86
C ALA A 427 -19.96 -9.61 25.48
N GLU A 428 -20.26 -8.76 26.46
CA GLU A 428 -20.41 -7.31 26.24
C GLU A 428 -19.08 -6.64 25.89
N ARG A 429 -17.98 -7.08 26.51
CA ARG A 429 -16.62 -6.62 26.15
C ARG A 429 -16.11 -7.19 24.83
N LEU A 430 -16.52 -8.40 24.44
CA LEU A 430 -16.29 -8.91 23.08
C LEU A 430 -17.09 -8.12 22.05
N ALA A 431 -18.32 -7.70 22.37
CA ALA A 431 -19.10 -6.81 21.52
C ALA A 431 -18.49 -5.40 21.44
N GLU A 432 -17.92 -4.89 22.53
CA GLU A 432 -17.20 -3.62 22.60
C GLU A 432 -15.84 -3.69 21.86
N ALA A 433 -15.12 -4.81 21.98
CA ALA A 433 -13.91 -5.09 21.22
C ALA A 433 -14.19 -5.33 19.74
N ALA A 434 -15.33 -5.95 19.39
CA ALA A 434 -15.86 -6.08 18.03
C ALA A 434 -16.31 -4.73 17.46
N ALA A 435 -16.82 -3.82 18.30
CA ALA A 435 -17.15 -2.44 17.93
C ALA A 435 -15.91 -1.56 17.72
N GLN A 436 -14.76 -1.92 18.33
CA GLN A 436 -13.45 -1.30 18.09
C GLN A 436 -12.67 -1.94 16.92
N VAL A 437 -13.20 -2.98 16.28
CA VAL A 437 -12.67 -3.53 15.02
C VAL A 437 -13.05 -2.57 13.93
N PRO A 438 -12.09 -2.14 13.08
CA PRO A 438 -12.43 -1.19 12.07
C PRO A 438 -13.55 -1.73 11.20
N LEU A 439 -14.63 -0.94 11.11
CA LEU A 439 -15.87 -1.35 10.48
C LEU A 439 -15.59 -1.43 8.98
N ALA A 440 -15.08 -2.59 8.55
CA ALA A 440 -14.95 -2.91 7.15
C ALA A 440 -16.34 -2.79 6.52
N LEU A 441 -16.42 -1.94 5.49
CA LEU A 441 -17.48 -1.68 4.53
C LEU A 441 -18.93 -1.93 5.01
N PRO A 442 -19.82 -0.93 4.92
CA PRO A 442 -21.26 -1.15 5.12
C PRO A 442 -21.73 -2.43 4.44
N ALA A 443 -22.62 -3.18 5.09
CA ALA A 443 -23.04 -4.52 4.66
C ALA A 443 -23.62 -4.62 3.24
N ASP A 444 -23.90 -3.47 2.62
CA ASP A 444 -24.48 -3.26 1.29
C ASP A 444 -23.45 -2.75 0.25
N THR A 445 -22.19 -2.56 0.65
CA THR A 445 -21.13 -2.10 -0.26
C THR A 445 -20.72 -3.23 -1.18
N GLN A 446 -20.75 -3.00 -2.49
CA GLN A 446 -20.16 -3.94 -3.45
C GLN A 446 -18.66 -4.10 -3.13
N ALA A 447 -18.29 -5.30 -2.68
CA ALA A 447 -16.93 -5.65 -2.32
C ALA A 447 -16.38 -6.72 -3.28
N VAL A 448 -15.14 -6.54 -3.69
CA VAL A 448 -14.36 -7.51 -4.43
C VAL A 448 -13.70 -8.44 -3.43
N ARG A 449 -13.86 -9.75 -3.61
CA ARG A 449 -13.24 -10.77 -2.77
C ARG A 449 -12.36 -11.65 -3.62
N TRP A 450 -11.19 -12.00 -3.13
CA TRP A 450 -10.30 -12.93 -3.82
C TRP A 450 -9.45 -13.74 -2.85
N VAL A 451 -8.92 -14.85 -3.33
CA VAL A 451 -7.94 -15.69 -2.64
C VAL A 451 -6.60 -15.52 -3.34
N GLU A 452 -5.54 -15.37 -2.56
CA GLU A 452 -4.16 -15.33 -3.02
C GLU A 452 -3.36 -16.47 -2.37
N MET A 453 -2.61 -17.22 -3.19
CA MET A 453 -1.74 -18.29 -2.72
C MET A 453 -0.26 -17.86 -2.79
N GLY A 454 0.31 -17.65 -1.61
CA GLY A 454 1.75 -17.48 -1.42
C GLY A 454 2.50 -18.82 -1.40
N MET A 455 3.83 -18.78 -1.23
CA MET A 455 4.64 -20.02 -1.16
C MET A 455 4.23 -20.91 0.02
N HIS A 456 3.98 -20.31 1.19
CA HIS A 456 3.71 -21.03 2.44
C HIS A 456 2.37 -20.65 3.10
N HIS A 457 1.60 -19.76 2.48
CA HIS A 457 0.35 -19.27 3.05
C HIS A 457 -0.72 -19.06 1.99
N VAL A 458 -1.98 -19.04 2.45
CA VAL A 458 -3.11 -18.53 1.69
C VAL A 458 -3.59 -17.25 2.37
N ARG A 459 -4.06 -16.29 1.56
CA ARG A 459 -4.66 -15.05 2.04
C ARG A 459 -6.03 -14.85 1.40
N LEU A 460 -7.02 -14.64 2.25
CA LEU A 460 -8.38 -14.26 1.89
C LEU A 460 -8.44 -12.73 1.91
N HIS A 461 -8.86 -12.10 0.83
CA HIS A 461 -8.94 -10.65 0.70
C HIS A 461 -10.37 -10.20 0.39
N ALA A 462 -10.78 -9.08 0.97
CA ALA A 462 -11.98 -8.36 0.61
C ALA A 462 -11.68 -6.86 0.53
N ALA A 463 -12.03 -6.18 -0.56
CA ALA A 463 -11.83 -4.74 -0.72
C ALA A 463 -13.07 -4.09 -1.37
N PRO A 464 -13.35 -2.80 -1.11
CA PRO A 464 -14.46 -2.15 -1.80
C PRO A 464 -14.19 -2.03 -3.29
N LEU A 465 -15.24 -2.18 -4.08
CA LEU A 465 -15.18 -1.94 -5.51
C LEU A 465 -14.92 -0.45 -5.82
N SER A 466 -15.49 0.45 -4.99
CA SER A 466 -15.32 1.90 -5.11
C SER A 466 -15.08 2.52 -3.73
N VAL A 467 -14.17 3.49 -3.70
CA VAL A 467 -13.83 4.26 -2.49
C VAL A 467 -14.45 5.66 -2.52
N ALA A 468 -15.09 6.03 -3.63
CA ALA A 468 -15.54 7.38 -3.92
C ALA A 468 -16.50 7.92 -2.86
N GLU A 469 -17.47 7.11 -2.44
CA GLU A 469 -18.48 7.53 -1.46
C GLU A 469 -17.87 7.72 -0.07
N ALA A 470 -17.09 6.73 0.40
CA ALA A 470 -16.39 6.80 1.67
C ALA A 470 -15.45 8.01 1.70
N PHE A 471 -14.62 8.18 0.67
CA PHE A 471 -13.65 9.27 0.60
C PHE A 471 -14.33 10.64 0.55
N SER A 472 -15.42 10.79 -0.22
CA SER A 472 -16.18 12.04 -0.31
C SER A 472 -16.86 12.40 1.01
N ARG A 473 -17.51 11.43 1.67
CA ARG A 473 -18.20 11.62 2.95
C ARG A 473 -17.25 12.00 4.09
N LEU A 474 -16.03 11.47 4.06
CA LEU A 474 -15.05 11.65 5.15
C LEU A 474 -14.23 12.93 5.02
N ARG A 475 -14.40 13.72 3.96
CA ARG A 475 -13.81 15.06 3.83
C ARG A 475 -14.51 16.02 4.81
N PRO A 476 -13.85 16.50 5.88
CA PRO A 476 -14.44 17.44 6.82
C PRO A 476 -14.83 18.74 6.10
N ALA A 477 -15.98 19.30 6.46
CA ALA A 477 -16.37 20.62 6.00
C ALA A 477 -15.41 21.69 6.52
N GLY A 478 -15.00 22.63 5.66
CA GLY A 478 -14.13 23.74 6.05
C GLY A 478 -12.64 23.41 6.15
N GLN A 479 -12.20 22.28 5.57
CA GLN A 479 -10.79 21.93 5.39
C GLN A 479 -10.36 22.13 3.93
N ALA A 480 -9.15 22.62 3.69
CA ALA A 480 -8.59 22.71 2.34
C ALA A 480 -7.94 21.38 1.93
N TRP A 481 -8.23 20.90 0.71
CA TRP A 481 -7.70 19.65 0.17
C TRP A 481 -6.98 19.92 -1.14
N ILE A 482 -5.68 19.67 -1.19
CA ILE A 482 -4.86 19.88 -2.38
C ILE A 482 -4.33 18.54 -2.84
N MET A 483 -4.61 18.16 -4.08
CA MET A 483 -4.11 16.93 -4.69
C MET A 483 -3.22 17.29 -5.85
N THR A 484 -1.94 16.95 -5.76
CA THR A 484 -0.95 17.25 -6.80
C THR A 484 -0.20 16.01 -7.26
N SER A 485 0.08 15.97 -8.56
CA SER A 485 0.89 14.93 -9.19
C SER A 485 1.33 15.41 -10.57
N ALA A 486 2.39 14.82 -11.13
CA ALA A 486 2.81 15.08 -12.50
C ALA A 486 1.80 14.58 -13.55
N THR A 487 0.96 13.62 -13.15
CA THR A 487 0.08 12.88 -14.05
C THR A 487 -1.23 12.54 -13.32
N LEU A 488 -2.30 13.27 -13.60
CA LEU A 488 -3.65 13.01 -13.06
C LEU A 488 -4.72 12.93 -14.16
N SER A 489 -4.42 13.47 -15.33
CA SER A 489 -5.34 13.61 -16.44
C SER A 489 -4.84 12.87 -17.68
N VAL A 490 -5.79 12.54 -18.56
CA VAL A 490 -5.51 12.04 -19.90
C VAL A 490 -6.00 13.08 -20.88
N HIS A 491 -5.08 13.76 -21.57
CA HIS A 491 -5.40 14.92 -22.43
C HIS A 491 -6.14 16.05 -21.70
N GLY A 492 -5.83 16.27 -20.41
CA GLY A 492 -6.50 17.28 -19.60
C GLY A 492 -7.87 16.85 -19.07
N ASP A 493 -8.33 15.62 -19.35
CA ASP A 493 -9.52 15.06 -18.72
C ASP A 493 -9.16 14.40 -17.38
N PHE A 494 -9.71 14.95 -16.28
CA PHE A 494 -9.51 14.46 -14.91
C PHE A 494 -10.68 13.58 -14.41
N SER A 495 -11.66 13.29 -15.27
CA SER A 495 -12.86 12.52 -14.89
C SER A 495 -12.52 11.15 -14.32
N HIS A 496 -11.48 10.49 -14.84
CA HIS A 496 -11.02 9.20 -14.32
C HIS A 496 -10.55 9.30 -12.86
N PHE A 497 -9.69 10.28 -12.54
CA PHE A 497 -9.18 10.47 -11.18
C PHE A 497 -10.26 10.96 -10.20
N THR A 498 -11.03 11.97 -10.60
CA THR A 498 -12.06 12.59 -9.74
C THR A 498 -13.21 11.64 -9.45
N SER A 499 -13.62 10.80 -10.41
CA SER A 499 -14.70 9.84 -10.21
C SER A 499 -14.32 8.71 -9.24
N GLN A 500 -13.07 8.25 -9.24
CA GLN A 500 -12.59 7.20 -8.33
C GLN A 500 -12.59 7.62 -6.86
N LEU A 501 -12.34 8.91 -6.60
CA LEU A 501 -12.31 9.49 -5.24
C LEU A 501 -13.57 10.28 -4.87
N GLY A 502 -14.55 10.39 -5.77
CA GLY A 502 -15.81 11.12 -5.50
C GLY A 502 -15.64 12.64 -5.40
N LEU A 503 -14.67 13.21 -6.12
CA LEU A 503 -14.29 14.63 -6.08
C LEU A 503 -15.04 15.48 -7.12
N ARG A 504 -16.37 15.46 -7.08
CA ARG A 504 -17.20 16.15 -8.10
C ARG A 504 -17.20 17.66 -7.98
N ASP A 505 -16.85 18.17 -6.80
CA ASP A 505 -16.83 19.59 -6.43
C ASP A 505 -15.42 20.21 -6.49
N ALA A 506 -14.41 19.41 -6.86
CA ALA A 506 -13.03 19.86 -6.90
C ALA A 506 -12.77 20.83 -8.05
N GLN A 507 -12.02 21.90 -7.75
CA GLN A 507 -11.43 22.74 -8.76
C GLN A 507 -10.31 21.96 -9.46
N ILE A 508 -10.19 22.11 -10.77
CA ILE A 508 -9.23 21.36 -11.58
C ILE A 508 -8.34 22.36 -12.30
N ALA A 509 -7.03 22.17 -12.22
CA ALA A 509 -6.06 22.98 -12.93
C ALA A 509 -4.88 22.14 -13.42
N ARG A 510 -4.27 22.58 -14.52
CA ARG A 510 -3.16 21.89 -15.17
C ARG A 510 -2.08 22.90 -15.58
N TRP A 511 -0.84 22.58 -15.23
CA TRP A 511 0.35 23.33 -15.64
C TRP A 511 1.31 22.43 -16.40
N GLU A 512 1.80 22.95 -17.52
CA GLU A 512 2.78 22.25 -18.35
C GLU A 512 4.16 22.24 -17.69
N SER A 513 4.96 21.24 -18.07
CA SER A 513 6.35 21.17 -17.63
C SER A 513 7.16 22.28 -18.31
N PRO A 514 8.13 22.90 -17.61
CA PRO A 514 8.98 23.94 -18.17
C PRO A 514 10.04 23.42 -19.15
N PHE A 515 10.18 22.09 -19.30
CA PHE A 515 11.26 21.49 -20.09
C PHE A 515 10.96 21.45 -21.59
N ASP A 516 12.01 21.58 -22.41
CA ASP A 516 11.95 21.49 -23.87
C ASP A 516 12.09 20.04 -24.34
N TYR A 517 11.03 19.26 -24.17
CA TYR A 517 11.01 17.86 -24.59
C TYR A 517 11.26 17.63 -26.08
N VAL A 518 11.00 18.62 -26.95
CA VAL A 518 11.14 18.47 -28.40
C VAL A 518 12.61 18.37 -28.78
N SER A 519 13.47 19.22 -28.19
CA SER A 519 14.91 19.22 -28.44
C SER A 519 15.65 18.22 -27.55
N GLN A 520 15.20 18.04 -26.31
CA GLN A 520 15.88 17.22 -25.30
C GLN A 520 15.61 15.72 -25.45
N GLY A 521 14.45 15.31 -25.98
CA GLY A 521 14.06 13.90 -25.96
C GLY A 521 13.52 13.36 -27.28
N LEU A 522 13.89 12.11 -27.57
CA LEU A 522 13.44 11.37 -28.74
C LEU A 522 12.67 10.11 -28.32
N LEU A 523 11.40 10.01 -28.72
CA LEU A 523 10.61 8.78 -28.65
C LEU A 523 10.91 7.91 -29.87
N PHE A 524 11.48 6.74 -29.64
CA PHE A 524 11.74 5.73 -30.65
C PHE A 524 10.81 4.52 -30.48
N VAL A 525 10.06 4.20 -31.53
CA VAL A 525 9.19 3.01 -31.60
C VAL A 525 9.59 2.16 -32.82
N PRO A 526 10.26 1.02 -32.63
CA PRO A 526 10.74 0.19 -33.73
C PRO A 526 9.62 -0.29 -34.66
N ARG A 527 9.92 -0.49 -35.95
CA ARG A 527 8.96 -1.02 -36.93
C ARG A 527 8.80 -2.54 -36.85
N ASP A 528 9.92 -3.24 -36.70
CA ASP A 528 10.00 -4.69 -36.93
C ASP A 528 10.04 -5.52 -35.63
N LEU A 529 9.56 -4.95 -34.51
CA LEU A 529 9.36 -5.74 -33.30
C LEU A 529 8.09 -6.58 -33.43
N PRO A 530 8.14 -7.88 -33.09
CA PRO A 530 6.94 -8.69 -33.05
C PRO A 530 5.99 -8.19 -31.95
N LEU A 531 4.74 -8.65 -31.96
CA LEU A 531 3.79 -8.28 -30.92
C LEU A 531 4.23 -8.82 -29.55
N PRO A 532 3.88 -8.15 -28.43
CA PRO A 532 4.27 -8.55 -27.06
C PRO A 532 3.91 -9.97 -26.60
N GLN A 533 2.99 -10.63 -27.31
CA GLN A 533 2.56 -12.01 -27.07
C GLN A 533 3.43 -13.04 -27.80
N SER A 534 4.28 -12.60 -28.74
CA SER A 534 5.19 -13.48 -29.47
C SER A 534 6.24 -14.07 -28.53
N PRO A 535 6.55 -15.37 -28.62
CA PRO A 535 7.63 -15.99 -27.85
C PRO A 535 9.01 -15.37 -28.12
N GLN A 536 9.22 -14.79 -29.30
CA GLN A 536 10.50 -14.17 -29.71
C GLN A 536 10.60 -12.68 -29.32
N PHE A 537 9.57 -12.14 -28.65
CA PHE A 537 9.48 -10.71 -28.37
C PHE A 537 10.68 -10.19 -27.58
N THR A 538 11.00 -10.86 -26.48
CA THR A 538 12.02 -10.40 -25.54
C THR A 538 13.40 -10.40 -26.18
N GLU A 539 13.73 -11.44 -26.95
CA GLU A 539 14.98 -11.56 -27.70
C GLU A 539 15.12 -10.44 -28.73
N ARG A 540 14.06 -10.16 -29.50
CA ARG A 540 14.07 -9.07 -30.50
C ARG A 540 14.14 -7.70 -29.85
N PHE A 541 13.48 -7.50 -28.71
CA PHE A 541 13.56 -6.26 -27.94
C PHE A 541 15.00 -6.01 -27.45
N VAL A 542 15.66 -7.01 -26.86
CA VAL A 542 17.06 -6.88 -26.43
C VAL A 542 17.99 -6.62 -27.62
N GLN A 543 17.81 -7.31 -28.74
CA GLN A 543 18.59 -7.05 -29.97
C GLN A 543 18.44 -5.61 -30.46
N THR A 544 17.25 -5.02 -30.30
CA THR A 544 16.99 -3.62 -30.68
C THR A 544 17.58 -2.63 -29.67
N LEU A 545 17.65 -3.02 -28.40
CA LEU A 545 18.20 -2.19 -27.32
C LEU A 545 19.72 -2.07 -27.39
N LEU A 546 20.44 -3.12 -27.81
CA LEU A 546 21.91 -3.17 -27.78
C LEU A 546 22.60 -2.01 -28.53
N PRO A 547 22.22 -1.65 -29.79
CA PRO A 547 22.83 -0.50 -30.47
C PRO A 547 22.60 0.83 -29.76
N LEU A 548 21.45 1.00 -29.08
CA LEU A 548 21.15 2.21 -28.32
C LEU A 548 21.98 2.28 -27.03
N LEU A 549 22.21 1.14 -26.38
CA LEU A 549 23.11 1.08 -25.21
C LEU A 549 24.54 1.48 -25.59
N GLU A 550 25.01 1.02 -26.75
CA GLU A 550 26.35 1.35 -27.27
C GLU A 550 26.50 2.83 -27.65
N ALA A 551 25.47 3.45 -28.21
CA ALA A 551 25.50 4.87 -28.57
C ALA A 551 25.22 5.81 -27.39
N SER A 552 24.64 5.32 -26.29
CA SER A 552 24.23 6.13 -25.14
C SER A 552 25.44 6.49 -24.27
N PRO A 553 25.72 7.78 -24.02
CA PRO A 553 26.84 8.20 -23.17
C PRO A 553 26.58 8.00 -21.68
N GLY A 554 25.32 7.82 -21.27
CA GLY A 554 24.92 7.65 -19.88
C GLY A 554 24.47 6.24 -19.50
N GLY A 555 23.87 6.13 -18.32
CA GLY A 555 23.20 4.92 -17.87
C GLY A 555 21.86 4.67 -18.59
N ALA A 556 21.37 3.44 -18.49
CA ALA A 556 20.11 3.03 -19.10
C ALA A 556 19.17 2.38 -18.08
N LEU A 557 17.90 2.80 -18.12
CA LEU A 557 16.83 2.23 -17.32
C LEU A 557 15.90 1.39 -18.20
N VAL A 558 15.87 0.08 -18.00
CA VAL A 558 15.02 -0.85 -18.72
C VAL A 558 13.83 -1.22 -17.85
N LEU A 559 12.65 -0.73 -18.22
CA LEU A 559 11.39 -0.85 -17.54
C LEU A 559 10.54 -1.96 -18.18
N CYS A 560 10.44 -3.09 -17.49
CA CYS A 560 9.63 -4.22 -17.91
C CYS A 560 8.24 -4.21 -17.26
N THR A 561 7.23 -4.68 -17.99
CA THR A 561 5.85 -4.81 -17.46
C THR A 561 5.66 -5.98 -16.49
N THR A 562 6.56 -6.97 -16.49
CA THR A 562 6.45 -8.16 -15.61
C THR A 562 7.80 -8.53 -15.00
N LEU A 563 7.78 -9.16 -13.83
CA LEU A 563 9.01 -9.68 -13.20
C LEU A 563 9.68 -10.75 -14.07
N ARG A 564 8.91 -11.63 -14.72
CA ARG A 564 9.45 -12.63 -15.66
C ARG A 564 10.25 -11.99 -16.80
N ALA A 565 9.77 -10.87 -17.32
CA ALA A 565 10.48 -10.11 -18.34
C ALA A 565 11.77 -9.49 -17.79
N VAL A 566 11.77 -8.98 -16.55
CA VAL A 566 13.00 -8.49 -15.89
C VAL A 566 14.08 -9.57 -15.87
N GLU A 567 13.74 -10.79 -15.43
CA GLU A 567 14.72 -11.89 -15.36
C GLU A 567 15.26 -12.23 -16.75
N ARG A 568 14.36 -12.38 -17.73
CA ARG A 568 14.74 -12.77 -19.10
C ARG A 568 15.57 -11.72 -19.81
N VAL A 569 15.19 -10.44 -19.68
CA VAL A 569 15.94 -9.32 -20.27
C VAL A 569 17.33 -9.21 -19.65
N ALA A 570 17.44 -9.32 -18.32
CA ALA A 570 18.73 -9.28 -17.64
C ALA A 570 19.65 -10.45 -18.06
N GLU A 571 19.11 -11.66 -18.19
CA GLU A 571 19.88 -12.83 -18.66
C GLU A 571 20.42 -12.61 -20.09
N LEU A 572 19.58 -12.12 -21.00
CA LEU A 572 19.95 -11.85 -22.39
C LEU A 572 20.97 -10.72 -22.51
N LEU A 573 20.82 -9.66 -21.72
CA LEU A 573 21.80 -8.56 -21.67
C LEU A 573 23.14 -9.03 -21.11
N GLY A 574 23.15 -9.83 -20.04
CA GLY A 574 24.38 -10.39 -19.48
C GLY A 574 25.17 -11.19 -20.50
N LYS A 575 24.51 -12.10 -21.23
CA LYS A 575 25.11 -12.86 -22.33
C LYS A 575 25.64 -11.93 -23.44
N ALA A 576 24.85 -10.95 -23.84
CA ALA A 576 25.24 -10.00 -24.88
C ALA A 576 26.44 -9.13 -24.48
N PHE A 577 26.59 -8.79 -23.20
CA PHE A 577 27.70 -8.01 -22.65
C PHE A 577 28.97 -8.86 -22.65
N GLU A 578 28.90 -10.11 -22.21
CA GLU A 578 30.01 -11.07 -22.26
C GLU A 578 30.51 -11.29 -23.69
N GLU A 579 29.59 -11.54 -24.63
CA GLU A 579 29.91 -11.75 -26.06
C GLU A 579 30.60 -10.54 -26.72
N ARG A 580 30.26 -9.32 -26.27
CA ARG A 580 30.82 -8.06 -26.78
C ARG A 580 32.03 -7.56 -26.00
N GLY A 581 32.38 -8.21 -24.89
CA GLY A 581 33.44 -7.75 -23.99
C GLY A 581 33.11 -6.45 -23.24
N TRP A 582 31.82 -6.14 -23.04
CA TRP A 582 31.40 -4.96 -22.29
C TRP A 582 31.47 -5.22 -20.79
N ASN A 583 32.35 -4.51 -20.08
CA ASN A 583 32.46 -4.55 -18.62
C ASN A 583 31.47 -3.58 -17.94
N TRP A 584 30.24 -3.48 -18.46
CA TRP A 584 29.24 -2.54 -17.95
C TRP A 584 28.46 -3.14 -16.77
N PRO A 585 28.17 -2.36 -15.72
CA PRO A 585 27.41 -2.87 -14.58
C PRO A 585 25.94 -3.14 -14.94
N LEU A 586 25.55 -4.42 -14.93
CA LEU A 586 24.16 -4.84 -15.06
C LEU A 586 23.51 -4.96 -13.67
N LEU A 587 22.53 -4.11 -13.40
CA LEU A 587 21.75 -4.10 -12.18
C LEU A 587 20.36 -4.68 -12.44
N ARG A 588 19.92 -5.62 -11.60
CA ARG A 588 18.62 -6.29 -11.75
C ARG A 588 17.79 -6.14 -10.49
N GLN A 589 16.51 -5.79 -10.64
CA GLN A 589 15.56 -5.88 -9.53
C GLN A 589 15.53 -7.29 -8.93
N GLY A 590 15.65 -7.35 -7.60
CA GLY A 590 15.67 -8.61 -6.83
C GLY A 590 17.07 -9.07 -6.41
N GLN A 591 18.15 -8.48 -6.95
CA GLN A 591 19.52 -8.81 -6.52
C GLN A 591 19.97 -8.08 -5.24
N ALA A 592 19.38 -6.91 -4.96
CA ALA A 592 19.66 -6.08 -3.80
C ALA A 592 18.43 -5.17 -3.52
N PRO A 593 18.32 -4.57 -2.33
CA PRO A 593 17.27 -3.62 -2.01
C PRO A 593 17.24 -2.45 -3.00
N ARG A 594 16.04 -1.94 -3.27
CA ARG A 594 15.83 -0.88 -4.27
C ARG A 594 16.73 0.35 -4.05
N ARG A 595 16.90 0.78 -2.79
CA ARG A 595 17.72 1.94 -2.43
C ARG A 595 19.18 1.75 -2.83
N GLU A 596 19.75 0.57 -2.53
CA GLU A 596 21.12 0.21 -2.90
C GLU A 596 21.30 0.16 -4.42
N LEU A 597 20.33 -0.41 -5.15
CA LEU A 597 20.39 -0.45 -6.62
C LEU A 597 20.44 0.95 -7.24
N LEU A 598 19.65 1.89 -6.70
CA LEU A 598 19.64 3.28 -7.19
C LEU A 598 20.92 4.03 -6.81
N GLU A 599 21.48 3.76 -5.62
CA GLU A 599 22.76 4.34 -5.20
C GLU A 599 23.92 3.85 -6.07
N ARG A 600 23.97 2.54 -6.34
CA ARG A 600 24.92 1.94 -7.30
C ARG A 600 24.73 2.53 -8.70
N PHE A 601 23.49 2.67 -9.17
CA PHE A 601 23.24 3.28 -10.48
C PHE A 601 23.77 4.73 -10.57
N ARG A 602 23.67 5.51 -9.49
CA ARG A 602 24.16 6.90 -9.49
C ARG A 602 25.69 7.03 -9.45
N THR A 603 26.40 5.99 -9.01
CA THR A 603 27.84 6.04 -8.74
C THR A 603 28.67 5.28 -9.76
N LEU A 604 28.07 4.32 -10.44
CA LEU A 604 28.71 3.50 -11.44
C LEU A 604 28.75 4.19 -12.81
N LEU A 605 29.76 3.87 -13.61
CA LEU A 605 29.87 4.33 -15.00
C LEU A 605 29.10 3.38 -15.93
N HIS A 606 28.29 3.94 -16.83
CA HIS A 606 27.43 3.23 -17.78
C HIS A 606 26.60 2.07 -17.17
N PRO A 607 25.86 2.27 -16.07
CA PRO A 607 25.05 1.21 -15.49
C PRO A 607 23.78 0.95 -16.30
N VAL A 608 23.37 -0.31 -16.38
CA VAL A 608 22.08 -0.72 -16.97
C VAL A 608 21.23 -1.34 -15.89
N LEU A 609 20.10 -0.72 -15.56
CA LEU A 609 19.18 -1.20 -14.53
C LEU A 609 17.91 -1.77 -15.14
N VAL A 610 17.66 -3.05 -14.93
CA VAL A 610 16.45 -3.75 -15.38
C VAL A 610 15.49 -3.90 -14.20
N GLY A 611 14.31 -3.29 -14.31
CA GLY A 611 13.31 -3.26 -13.25
C GLY A 611 11.88 -3.31 -13.77
N SER A 612 10.94 -3.64 -12.88
CA SER A 612 9.50 -3.67 -13.15
C SER A 612 8.80 -2.35 -12.78
N ALA A 613 7.46 -2.33 -12.73
CA ALA A 613 6.61 -1.22 -12.27
C ALA A 613 7.15 -0.48 -11.02
N SER A 614 7.78 -1.18 -10.08
CA SER A 614 8.38 -0.54 -8.88
C SER A 614 9.48 0.48 -9.16
N PHE A 615 10.10 0.44 -10.35
CA PHE A 615 11.10 1.40 -10.84
C PHE A 615 10.49 2.46 -11.78
N TRP A 616 9.18 2.42 -12.02
CA TRP A 616 8.51 3.43 -12.85
C TRP A 616 8.27 4.74 -12.11
N GLU A 617 8.37 4.71 -10.77
CA GLU A 617 8.05 5.81 -9.87
C GLU A 617 9.19 6.07 -8.88
N GLY A 618 9.28 7.26 -8.29
CA GLY A 618 10.26 7.58 -7.23
C GLY A 618 11.76 7.47 -7.56
N ILE A 619 12.14 7.42 -8.84
CA ILE A 619 13.55 7.52 -9.29
C ILE A 619 13.85 8.95 -9.74
N ASP A 620 14.88 9.55 -9.17
CA ASP A 620 15.40 10.88 -9.54
C ASP A 620 16.91 10.76 -9.83
N ILE A 621 17.24 10.70 -11.11
CA ILE A 621 18.61 10.54 -11.62
C ILE A 621 18.79 11.58 -12.73
N PRO A 622 19.25 12.80 -12.38
CA PRO A 622 19.39 13.89 -13.33
C PRO A 622 20.67 13.79 -14.16
N GLY A 623 20.69 14.50 -15.28
CA GLY A 623 21.84 14.67 -16.17
C GLY A 623 22.23 13.41 -16.94
N ASP A 624 23.49 13.38 -17.37
CA ASP A 624 24.04 12.30 -18.20
C ASP A 624 24.14 10.95 -17.47
N ALA A 625 23.77 10.89 -16.19
CA ALA A 625 23.66 9.63 -15.47
C ALA A 625 22.54 8.72 -16.03
N LEU A 626 21.52 9.28 -16.69
CA LEU A 626 20.44 8.52 -17.33
C LEU A 626 20.02 9.16 -18.67
N THR A 627 20.50 8.59 -19.77
CA THR A 627 20.21 9.09 -21.14
C THR A 627 19.36 8.14 -21.97
N LEU A 628 19.08 6.93 -21.47
CA LEU A 628 18.22 5.95 -22.13
C LEU A 628 17.17 5.40 -21.17
N VAL A 629 15.90 5.54 -21.53
CA VAL A 629 14.81 4.81 -20.88
C VAL A 629 14.18 3.87 -21.91
N ALA A 630 14.12 2.58 -21.60
CA ALA A 630 13.56 1.56 -22.48
C ALA A 630 12.37 0.87 -21.81
N ILE A 631 11.18 0.97 -22.40
CA ILE A 631 9.96 0.31 -21.92
C ILE A 631 9.69 -0.87 -22.84
N ASP A 632 9.63 -2.09 -22.28
CA ASP A 632 9.43 -3.30 -23.10
C ASP A 632 8.05 -3.31 -23.77
N LYS A 633 6.98 -3.14 -22.99
CA LYS A 633 5.58 -3.30 -23.42
C LYS A 633 4.74 -2.16 -22.87
N LEU A 634 3.61 -1.87 -23.51
CA LEU A 634 2.64 -0.91 -22.97
C LEU A 634 2.13 -1.39 -21.59
N PRO A 635 2.10 -0.50 -20.57
CA PRO A 635 1.80 -0.84 -19.18
C PRO A 635 0.30 -0.97 -18.92
N PHE A 636 -0.35 -1.90 -19.61
CA PHE A 636 -1.71 -2.26 -19.23
C PHE A 636 -1.69 -3.03 -17.92
N ALA A 637 -2.60 -2.68 -17.00
CA ALA A 637 -2.78 -3.41 -15.77
C ALA A 637 -3.01 -4.91 -16.07
N PRO A 638 -2.40 -5.82 -15.28
CA PRO A 638 -2.59 -7.25 -15.45
C PRO A 638 -4.09 -7.59 -15.36
N PRO A 639 -4.65 -8.33 -16.33
CA PRO A 639 -6.06 -8.72 -16.28
C PRO A 639 -6.35 -9.73 -15.15
N ASP A 640 -5.31 -10.37 -14.61
CA ASP A 640 -5.35 -11.26 -13.45
C ASP A 640 -5.28 -10.51 -12.11
N ASP A 641 -5.18 -9.17 -12.10
CA ASP A 641 -5.41 -8.41 -10.88
C ASP A 641 -6.91 -8.47 -10.50
N PRO A 642 -7.26 -9.02 -9.33
CA PRO A 642 -8.64 -9.29 -8.96
C PRO A 642 -9.47 -8.02 -8.75
N VAL A 643 -8.85 -6.93 -8.28
CA VAL A 643 -9.53 -5.65 -8.06
C VAL A 643 -9.83 -5.01 -9.41
N ILE A 644 -8.85 -5.00 -10.32
CA ILE A 644 -9.03 -4.54 -11.69
C ILE A 644 -10.10 -5.40 -12.38
N GLU A 645 -10.00 -6.73 -12.34
CA GLU A 645 -10.98 -7.64 -12.95
C GLU A 645 -12.42 -7.30 -12.51
N ALA A 646 -12.62 -7.08 -11.21
CA ALA A 646 -13.93 -6.73 -10.68
C ALA A 646 -14.38 -5.32 -11.05
N ARG A 647 -13.49 -4.32 -11.04
CA ARG A 647 -13.79 -2.96 -11.56
C ARG A 647 -14.21 -3.02 -13.04
N LEU A 648 -13.49 -3.80 -13.85
CA LEU A 648 -13.81 -4.00 -15.27
C LEU A 648 -15.16 -4.71 -15.44
N ARG A 649 -15.46 -5.73 -14.62
CA ARG A 649 -16.74 -6.45 -14.64
C ARG A 649 -17.91 -5.54 -14.28
N ALA A 650 -17.77 -4.74 -13.22
CA ALA A 650 -18.78 -3.75 -12.83
C ALA A 650 -18.98 -2.67 -13.90
N CYS A 651 -17.90 -2.23 -14.56
CA CYS A 651 -17.96 -1.33 -15.70
C CYS A 651 -18.77 -1.94 -16.87
N LYS A 652 -18.62 -3.25 -17.16
CA LYS A 652 -19.44 -3.93 -18.18
C LYS A 652 -20.90 -4.03 -17.75
N ALA A 653 -21.16 -4.36 -16.48
CA ALA A 653 -22.51 -4.52 -15.95
C ALA A 653 -23.35 -3.23 -16.04
N ARG A 654 -22.71 -2.05 -15.93
CA ARG A 654 -23.34 -0.74 -16.15
C ARG A 654 -23.40 -0.31 -17.63
N GLY A 655 -23.00 -1.17 -18.57
CA GLY A 655 -22.98 -0.87 -20.01
C GLY A 655 -21.78 -0.04 -20.50
N GLY A 656 -20.77 0.18 -19.67
CA GLY A 656 -19.56 0.94 -20.05
C GLY A 656 -18.52 0.09 -20.78
N ASN A 657 -17.49 0.76 -21.31
CA ASN A 657 -16.34 0.12 -21.96
C ASN A 657 -15.12 0.10 -21.02
N PRO A 658 -14.77 -1.04 -20.40
CA PRO A 658 -13.69 -1.10 -19.41
C PRO A 658 -12.31 -0.78 -19.98
N PHE A 659 -12.08 -1.14 -21.24
CA PHE A 659 -10.81 -0.83 -21.90
C PHE A 659 -10.64 0.68 -22.06
N ALA A 660 -11.68 1.38 -22.48
CA ALA A 660 -11.64 2.82 -22.72
C ALA A 660 -11.69 3.65 -21.42
N GLU A 661 -12.45 3.21 -20.42
CA GLU A 661 -12.74 3.97 -19.20
C GLU A 661 -11.74 3.71 -18.05
N TYR A 662 -11.09 2.54 -18.02
CA TYR A 662 -10.14 2.16 -16.97
C TYR A 662 -8.75 1.82 -17.51
N GLN A 663 -8.63 0.79 -18.34
CA GLN A 663 -7.31 0.26 -18.71
C GLN A 663 -6.47 1.25 -19.52
N LEU A 664 -7.10 2.01 -20.42
CA LEU A 664 -6.41 2.98 -21.26
C LEU A 664 -5.94 4.21 -20.48
N PRO A 665 -6.76 4.86 -19.61
CA PRO A 665 -6.28 5.92 -18.75
C PRO A 665 -5.15 5.51 -17.79
N GLU A 666 -5.26 4.37 -17.12
CA GLU A 666 -4.21 3.86 -16.23
C GLU A 666 -2.91 3.63 -16.99
N ALA A 667 -2.98 2.99 -18.16
CA ALA A 667 -1.80 2.76 -19.00
C ALA A 667 -1.18 4.08 -19.49
N ALA A 668 -1.99 5.11 -19.79
CA ALA A 668 -1.50 6.42 -20.20
C ALA A 668 -0.73 7.10 -19.06
N ILE A 669 -1.29 7.06 -17.84
CA ILE A 669 -0.67 7.62 -16.63
C ILE A 669 0.65 6.90 -16.33
N ALA A 670 0.65 5.57 -16.29
CA ALA A 670 1.84 4.77 -16.06
C ALA A 670 2.92 5.03 -17.12
N LEU A 671 2.54 5.08 -18.40
CA LEU A 671 3.47 5.36 -19.50
C LEU A 671 4.10 6.76 -19.37
N LYS A 672 3.31 7.77 -19.01
CA LYS A 672 3.79 9.14 -18.75
C LYS A 672 4.75 9.18 -17.55
N GLN A 673 4.50 8.39 -16.51
CA GLN A 673 5.37 8.27 -15.32
C GLN A 673 6.71 7.59 -15.63
N GLY A 674 6.69 6.53 -16.44
CA GLY A 674 7.90 5.85 -16.92
C GLY A 674 8.72 6.73 -17.86
N ALA A 675 8.07 7.40 -18.81
CA ALA A 675 8.71 8.34 -19.74
C ALA A 675 9.27 9.58 -19.04
N GLY A 676 8.58 10.07 -18.01
CA GLY A 676 8.99 11.24 -17.23
C GLY A 676 10.30 11.05 -16.47
N ARG A 677 10.85 9.83 -16.41
CA ARG A 677 12.16 9.52 -15.82
C ARG A 677 13.33 10.07 -16.62
N LEU A 678 13.15 10.25 -17.94
CA LEU A 678 14.21 10.64 -18.87
C LEU A 678 14.63 12.11 -18.71
N ILE A 679 13.67 13.02 -18.52
CA ILE A 679 13.94 14.47 -18.45
C ILE A 679 13.44 15.01 -17.10
N ARG A 680 14.39 15.36 -16.22
CA ARG A 680 14.21 15.87 -14.85
C ARG A 680 14.77 17.26 -14.63
N THR A 681 15.72 17.68 -15.46
CA THR A 681 16.31 19.01 -15.47
C THR A 681 16.30 19.60 -16.87
N GLU A 682 16.58 20.90 -16.95
CA GLU A 682 16.66 21.66 -18.21
C GLU A 682 17.87 21.28 -19.07
N ARG A 683 18.79 20.47 -18.54
CA ARG A 683 19.95 19.94 -19.28
C ARG A 683 19.81 18.47 -19.62
N ASP A 684 18.82 17.78 -19.05
CA ASP A 684 18.66 16.35 -19.30
C ASP A 684 18.27 16.13 -20.76
N TRP A 685 18.73 15.04 -21.34
CA TRP A 685 18.42 14.69 -22.71
C TRP A 685 18.51 13.17 -22.89
N GLY A 686 17.91 12.64 -23.96
CA GLY A 686 18.09 11.23 -24.27
C GLY A 686 17.00 10.59 -25.12
N VAL A 687 17.01 9.26 -25.16
CA VAL A 687 16.07 8.47 -25.96
C VAL A 687 15.12 7.68 -25.07
N LEU A 688 13.83 7.74 -25.40
CA LEU A 688 12.79 6.87 -24.86
C LEU A 688 12.48 5.78 -25.91
N LEU A 689 12.96 4.55 -25.68
CA LEU A 689 12.58 3.39 -26.48
C LEU A 689 11.26 2.82 -25.94
N VAL A 690 10.26 2.64 -26.80
CA VAL A 690 9.07 1.82 -26.49
C VAL A 690 9.02 0.62 -27.42
N GLY A 691 9.21 -0.58 -26.86
CA GLY A 691 9.28 -1.85 -27.57
C GLY A 691 7.93 -2.39 -28.08
N ASP A 692 6.88 -1.57 -28.09
CA ASP A 692 5.52 -2.01 -28.37
C ASP A 692 4.92 -1.26 -29.56
N THR A 693 4.85 -1.94 -30.70
CA THR A 693 4.33 -1.38 -31.96
C THR A 693 2.88 -0.94 -31.87
N ARG A 694 2.10 -1.48 -30.91
CA ARG A 694 0.70 -1.10 -30.67
C ARG A 694 0.55 0.38 -30.33
N LEU A 695 1.59 1.04 -29.83
CA LEU A 695 1.60 2.49 -29.57
C LEU A 695 1.35 3.30 -30.85
N VAL A 696 1.79 2.81 -32.00
CA VAL A 696 1.63 3.46 -33.31
C VAL A 696 0.52 2.78 -34.13
N ASP A 697 0.50 1.45 -34.15
CA ASP A 697 -0.30 0.70 -35.11
C ASP A 697 -1.76 0.51 -34.67
N LYS A 698 -2.09 0.70 -33.38
CA LYS A 698 -3.47 0.60 -32.89
C LYS A 698 -4.14 1.98 -32.73
N PRO A 699 -5.45 2.11 -33.00
CA PRO A 699 -6.17 3.39 -32.87
C PRO A 699 -6.07 4.03 -31.49
N TYR A 700 -6.08 3.21 -30.42
CA TYR A 700 -5.93 3.70 -29.04
C TYR A 700 -4.51 4.18 -28.74
N GLY A 701 -3.50 3.74 -29.50
CA GLY A 701 -2.11 4.15 -29.32
C GLY A 701 -1.96 5.66 -29.47
N LYS A 702 -2.79 6.28 -30.32
CA LYS A 702 -2.89 7.75 -30.45
C LYS A 702 -3.24 8.47 -29.16
N ARG A 703 -4.06 7.86 -28.30
CA ARG A 703 -4.39 8.41 -26.98
C ARG A 703 -3.22 8.25 -25.99
N LEU A 704 -2.49 7.14 -26.06
CA LEU A 704 -1.33 6.89 -25.20
C LEU A 704 -0.17 7.84 -25.52
N TRP A 705 0.27 7.92 -26.78
CA TRP A 705 1.44 8.75 -27.11
C TRP A 705 1.17 10.24 -26.99
N ARG A 706 -0.07 10.71 -27.21
CA ARG A 706 -0.45 12.11 -26.95
C ARG A 706 -0.47 12.47 -25.46
N GLY A 707 -0.47 11.47 -24.57
CA GLY A 707 -0.34 11.66 -23.13
C GLY A 707 1.12 11.81 -22.68
N LEU A 708 2.07 11.39 -23.51
CA LEU A 708 3.48 11.58 -23.26
C LEU A 708 3.88 13.06 -23.41
N PRO A 709 5.00 13.48 -22.79
CA PRO A 709 5.65 14.74 -23.15
C PRO A 709 5.87 14.83 -24.67
N PRO A 710 5.91 16.04 -25.24
CA PRO A 710 5.99 16.26 -26.69
C PRO A 710 7.40 15.98 -27.22
N PHE A 711 7.87 14.74 -27.09
CA PHE A 711 9.14 14.28 -27.64
C PHE A 711 9.15 14.39 -29.18
N SER A 712 10.34 14.61 -29.73
CA SER A 712 10.61 14.26 -31.13
C SER A 712 10.35 12.77 -31.34
N ARG A 713 9.95 12.33 -32.53
CA ARG A 713 9.47 10.95 -32.75
C ARG A 713 10.11 10.33 -33.97
N THR A 714 10.60 9.11 -33.82
CA THR A 714 11.08 8.31 -34.95
C THR A 714 10.67 6.84 -34.84
N ARG A 715 10.64 6.18 -36.00
CA ARG A 715 10.57 4.71 -36.09
C ARG A 715 11.83 4.13 -36.73
N ASP A 716 12.83 4.97 -37.00
CA ASP A 716 14.10 4.59 -37.62
C ASP A 716 15.20 4.52 -36.57
N MET A 717 15.94 3.41 -36.56
CA MET A 717 17.07 3.21 -35.66
C MET A 717 18.21 4.19 -35.97
N GLU A 718 18.45 4.47 -37.26
CA GLU A 718 19.57 5.35 -37.66
C GLU A 718 19.35 6.78 -37.15
N GLU A 719 18.11 7.26 -37.16
CA GLU A 719 17.76 8.57 -36.62
C GLU A 719 17.94 8.62 -35.09
N ALA A 720 17.62 7.53 -34.38
CA ALA A 720 17.82 7.43 -32.94
C ALA A 720 19.32 7.43 -32.57
N LEU A 721 20.16 6.72 -33.32
CA LEU A 721 21.61 6.75 -33.15
C LEU A 721 22.20 8.11 -33.51
N ALA A 722 21.72 8.73 -34.59
CA ALA A 722 22.14 10.08 -35.00
C ALA A 722 21.78 11.15 -33.97
N PHE A 723 20.70 10.98 -33.21
CA PHE A 723 20.34 11.89 -32.11
C PHE A 723 21.42 11.94 -31.03
N TYR A 724 21.93 10.78 -30.58
CA TYR A 724 23.05 10.72 -29.63
C TYR A 724 24.31 11.40 -30.18
N GLN A 725 24.62 11.17 -31.45
CA GLN A 725 25.80 11.79 -32.09
C GLN A 725 25.70 13.31 -32.20
N ARG A 726 24.48 13.86 -32.39
CA ARG A 726 24.27 15.31 -32.46
C ARG A 726 24.43 15.96 -31.09
N GLN A 727 23.83 15.37 -30.05
CA GLN A 727 23.90 15.92 -28.69
C GLN A 727 25.32 15.80 -28.09
N GLY A 728 26.00 14.66 -28.31
CA GLY A 728 27.38 14.49 -27.86
C GLY A 728 28.40 15.44 -28.51
N LYS A 729 28.06 16.04 -29.68
CA LYS A 729 28.87 17.09 -30.31
C LYS A 729 28.58 18.48 -29.77
N ALA A 730 27.38 18.73 -29.25
CA ALA A 730 26.99 20.05 -28.73
C ALA A 730 27.69 20.37 -27.40
N ASP A 731 27.78 19.40 -26.48
CA ASP A 731 28.48 19.56 -25.19
C ASP A 731 29.98 19.81 -25.33
N GLY A 732 30.64 19.21 -26.34
CA GLY A 732 32.08 19.39 -26.58
C GLY A 732 32.48 20.78 -27.09
N THR A 733 31.52 21.65 -27.42
CA THR A 733 31.77 23.00 -27.94
C THR A 733 31.64 24.12 -26.90
N GLU A 734 31.09 23.85 -25.70
CA GLU A 734 30.96 24.87 -24.64
C GLU A 734 32.18 24.95 -23.70
N GLU A 735 33.12 23.99 -23.74
CA GLU A 735 34.35 24.04 -22.93
C GLU A 735 35.52 24.84 -23.56
N THR A 736 35.33 25.47 -24.72
CA THR A 736 36.39 26.25 -25.42
C THR A 736 35.95 27.64 -25.87
N SER A 737 35.26 28.40 -25.02
CA SER A 737 35.07 29.85 -25.21
C SER A 737 35.15 30.65 -23.92
#